data_AF-A0AA42LPV2-F1
#
_entry.id   AF-A0AA42LPV2-F1
#
_cell.length_a   1.000
_cell.length_b   1.000
_cell.length_c   1.000
_cell.angle_alpha   90.00
_cell.angle_beta   90.00
_cell.angle_gamma   90.00
#
_symmetry.space_group_name_H-M   'P 1'
#
loop_
_entity.id
_entity.type
_entity.pdbx_description
1 polymer ?
#
loop_
_entity_poly.entity_id
_entity_poly.type
_entity_poly.pdbx_seq_one_letter_code
_entity_poly.pdbx_strand_id
1 'polypeptide(L)'
;MTFDASKRKFFKTTVGATAAVSALSMFPPSIRRALAIEASNTTGTIQDVKHVVLLMLENRSFDGYFGTFPGVRGFGDRFPIPLANGKSVFHQTRSDGTEELPYHLDTTLGNAQRAGSTPHSWPNCQAAWDHGRMNKWPSAKQPLSMGYYETAEVPFHRALADAFTLCDNYHCSMHAGTIPNRLFFWTGTNGPSGDNVSVVMNEWNDGADVGPSTEGWTWTTYADRLQAAGVSWKVYQNIPDNFGCNEMMSFRHWRAEIEKMPADRQVTNQGGPAYNPAIDDLYSPLAKGFGNTMPDGGFLQSLRDDVMNGTLPEVSWIIPPAAYSEHPGPSSPAKGAWYIQAALDALTQSPEVWSKTVFLVTYDENDGFFDHMPTPSAPSRNDDGTLAGKSTLTDAQMAFEYFTYPPATPKQLTADGKPYGPGMRVPMWVISPWSRGGWVNSQVFDHTSALRFLEQRFGVVEPNISAFRRAVCGDLTSTLNFVSPNSATLPTLSGRTTKTDADGLTAWQEAQPAIAIPTQQTLAPQAPGTRPSRALPYELHTSAREQARENRVQLLFANASSAQTAAVFHVYDKLHLDRIPRRYVVEAGKSLDDAWDVSADSGQYDLWVLGPNGYHRSFAGDLMRAAGAQPEIQVCYVPCDDPQVQVKLHNNGSQARTFTVQAMAYRNDGPWTATVEAGQVGELSWPITDSGQWYDFAVSCDGYAAFQRRFAGRMETGKDAVSDPAMGQLDA
;
A
#
# COMPACT_ATOMS: atom_id res chain seq x y z
N MET A 1 -42.12 -28.12 29.90
CA MET A 1 -40.95 -27.52 30.58
C MET A 1 -40.61 -26.23 29.85
N THR A 2 -40.93 -25.09 30.45
CA THR A 2 -40.59 -23.76 29.93
C THR A 2 -39.09 -23.52 30.09
N PHE A 3 -38.38 -23.37 28.98
CA PHE A 3 -36.95 -23.07 28.95
C PHE A 3 -36.74 -21.57 29.20
N ASP A 4 -36.10 -21.27 30.33
CA ASP A 4 -35.80 -19.92 30.78
C ASP A 4 -34.59 -19.35 30.01
N ALA A 5 -34.84 -18.34 29.17
CA ALA A 5 -33.86 -17.66 28.34
C ALA A 5 -32.83 -16.84 29.13
N SER A 6 -33.06 -16.56 30.42
CA SER A 6 -32.18 -15.72 31.24
C SER A 6 -30.86 -16.43 31.62
N LYS A 7 -30.86 -17.77 31.77
CA LYS A 7 -29.68 -18.55 32.17
C LYS A 7 -28.63 -18.69 31.05
N ARG A 8 -29.04 -18.58 29.78
CA ARG A 8 -28.12 -18.61 28.61
C ARG A 8 -27.34 -17.30 28.46
N LYS A 9 -27.88 -16.18 28.96
CA LYS A 9 -27.19 -14.87 28.93
C LYS A 9 -26.09 -14.80 30.00
N PHE A 10 -26.33 -15.38 31.19
CA PHE A 10 -25.37 -15.40 32.30
C PHE A 10 -24.17 -16.33 32.03
N PHE A 11 -24.37 -17.54 31.47
CA PHE A 11 -23.26 -18.44 31.15
C PHE A 11 -22.42 -18.00 29.93
N LYS A 12 -22.95 -17.17 29.02
CA LYS A 12 -22.16 -16.55 27.96
C LYS A 12 -21.29 -15.37 28.44
N THR A 13 -21.67 -14.70 29.54
CA THR A 13 -20.89 -13.58 30.06
C THR A 13 -19.72 -14.02 30.94
N THR A 14 -19.83 -15.14 31.66
CA THR A 14 -18.77 -15.56 32.59
C THR A 14 -17.63 -16.35 31.94
N VAL A 15 -17.88 -17.12 30.87
CA VAL A 15 -16.84 -17.90 30.16
C VAL A 15 -16.08 -17.06 29.12
N GLY A 16 -16.71 -16.03 28.55
CA GLY A 16 -16.05 -15.11 27.61
C GLY A 16 -14.98 -14.22 28.25
N ALA A 17 -15.20 -13.80 29.51
CA ALA A 17 -14.27 -12.92 30.21
C ALA A 17 -12.94 -13.61 30.57
N THR A 18 -12.97 -14.91 30.93
CA THR A 18 -11.75 -15.63 31.34
C THR A 18 -10.87 -16.04 30.15
N ALA A 19 -11.47 -16.39 29.00
CA ALA A 19 -10.73 -16.69 27.77
C ALA A 19 -10.13 -15.44 27.10
N ALA A 20 -10.86 -14.32 27.09
CA ALA A 20 -10.37 -13.05 26.51
C ALA A 20 -9.19 -12.44 27.30
N VAL A 21 -9.20 -12.55 28.64
CA VAL A 21 -8.09 -12.05 29.49
C VAL A 21 -6.80 -12.85 29.25
N SER A 22 -6.91 -14.15 28.97
CA SER A 22 -5.76 -15.03 28.66
C SER A 22 -5.11 -14.65 27.33
N ALA A 23 -5.92 -14.31 26.32
CA ALA A 23 -5.48 -13.92 24.98
C ALA A 23 -4.70 -12.59 24.96
N LEU A 24 -5.19 -11.60 25.70
CA LEU A 24 -4.59 -10.26 25.82
C LEU A 24 -3.20 -10.26 26.50
N SER A 25 -2.93 -11.25 27.36
CA SER A 25 -1.71 -11.29 28.18
C SER A 25 -0.42 -11.45 27.38
N MET A 26 -0.53 -11.87 26.13
CA MET A 26 0.62 -12.18 25.30
C MET A 26 1.14 -10.94 24.55
N PHE A 27 0.28 -10.00 24.14
CA PHE A 27 0.69 -8.79 23.39
C PHE A 27 1.60 -7.86 24.22
N PRO A 28 2.46 -7.05 23.56
CA PRO A 28 3.14 -5.93 24.20
C PRO A 28 2.16 -5.06 25.00
N PRO A 29 2.55 -4.55 26.19
CA PRO A 29 1.64 -3.81 27.08
C PRO A 29 0.94 -2.61 26.43
N SER A 30 1.62 -1.88 25.54
CA SER A 30 1.07 -0.75 24.79
C SER A 30 -0.10 -1.16 23.90
N ILE A 31 0.10 -2.21 23.10
CA ILE A 31 -0.93 -2.81 22.23
C ILE A 31 -2.08 -3.36 23.07
N ARG A 32 -1.80 -4.05 24.18
CA ARG A 32 -2.83 -4.55 25.08
C ARG A 32 -3.72 -3.44 25.62
N ARG A 33 -3.14 -2.32 26.06
CA ARG A 33 -3.88 -1.16 26.54
C ARG A 33 -4.74 -0.57 25.44
N ALA A 34 -4.18 -0.42 24.24
CA ALA A 34 -4.88 0.08 23.07
C ALA A 34 -6.08 -0.81 22.68
N LEU A 35 -5.91 -2.14 22.70
CA LEU A 35 -6.96 -3.12 22.40
C LEU A 35 -8.07 -3.15 23.45
N ALA A 36 -7.74 -2.88 24.72
CA ALA A 36 -8.67 -2.93 25.84
C ALA A 36 -9.66 -1.75 25.89
N ILE A 37 -9.33 -0.64 25.23
CA ILE A 37 -10.20 0.54 25.17
C ILE A 37 -11.11 0.41 23.95
N GLU A 38 -12.41 0.50 24.19
CA GLU A 38 -13.43 0.40 23.14
C GLU A 38 -13.53 1.67 22.30
N ALA A 39 -13.99 1.51 21.07
CA ALA A 39 -14.23 2.61 20.17
C ALA A 39 -15.48 3.38 20.57
N SER A 40 -15.43 4.70 20.46
CA SER A 40 -16.65 5.52 20.39
C SER A 40 -17.46 5.05 19.19
N ASN A 41 -18.75 4.81 19.39
CA ASN A 41 -19.67 4.37 18.36
C ASN A 41 -21.03 5.03 18.61
N THR A 42 -21.02 6.36 18.62
CA THR A 42 -22.23 7.15 18.87
C THR A 42 -23.04 7.26 17.58
N THR A 43 -22.37 7.46 16.44
CA THR A 43 -23.01 7.59 15.12
C THR A 43 -22.88 6.34 14.28
N GLY A 44 -21.89 5.48 14.55
CA GLY A 44 -21.56 4.33 13.71
C GLY A 44 -20.90 4.72 12.39
N THR A 45 -20.29 5.91 12.34
CA THR A 45 -19.69 6.50 11.14
C THR A 45 -18.35 7.15 11.46
N ILE A 46 -17.64 7.63 10.42
CA ILE A 46 -16.38 8.36 10.59
C ILE A 46 -16.48 9.57 11.54
N GLN A 47 -17.67 10.11 11.76
CA GLN A 47 -17.90 11.25 12.66
C GLN A 47 -17.62 10.92 14.14
N ASP A 48 -17.53 9.63 14.50
CA ASP A 48 -17.11 9.21 15.84
C ASP A 48 -15.59 9.41 16.10
N VAL A 49 -14.79 9.58 15.04
CA VAL A 49 -13.38 10.00 15.16
C VAL A 49 -13.35 11.44 15.66
N LYS A 50 -12.45 11.79 16.57
CA LYS A 50 -12.17 13.17 16.95
C LYS A 50 -10.74 13.58 16.63
N HIS A 51 -9.80 12.64 16.75
CA HIS A 51 -8.38 12.89 16.56
C HIS A 51 -7.80 11.96 15.50
N VAL A 52 -7.04 12.52 14.57
CA VAL A 52 -6.22 11.78 13.62
C VAL A 52 -4.77 12.14 13.88
N VAL A 53 -3.97 11.16 14.26
CA VAL A 53 -2.55 11.31 14.56
C VAL A 53 -1.76 10.60 13.46
N LEU A 54 -0.80 11.27 12.86
CA LEU A 54 -0.03 10.76 11.73
C LEU A 54 1.46 10.74 12.08
N LEU A 55 2.09 9.56 11.93
CA LEU A 55 3.53 9.36 12.06
C LEU A 55 4.06 8.76 10.76
N MET A 56 4.99 9.46 10.12
CA MET A 56 5.71 8.97 8.95
C MET A 56 7.17 8.72 9.33
N LEU A 57 7.55 7.44 9.31
CA LEU A 57 8.91 6.94 9.43
C LEU A 57 9.59 6.89 8.05
N GLU A 58 10.79 6.32 7.98
CA GLU A 58 11.67 6.44 6.82
C GLU A 58 12.14 5.11 6.24
N ASN A 59 12.16 5.03 4.91
CA ASN A 59 13.05 4.16 4.15
C ASN A 59 12.81 2.65 4.35
N ARG A 60 11.58 2.15 4.16
CA ARG A 60 11.24 0.70 4.27
C ARG A 60 10.26 0.21 3.20
N SER A 61 10.59 -0.88 2.53
CA SER A 61 9.66 -1.59 1.64
C SER A 61 8.68 -2.46 2.44
N PHE A 62 7.49 -2.71 1.87
CA PHE A 62 6.53 -3.62 2.46
C PHE A 62 7.10 -5.04 2.52
N ASP A 63 7.59 -5.59 1.42
CA ASP A 63 8.18 -6.94 1.40
C ASP A 63 9.39 -7.09 2.33
N GLY A 64 10.19 -6.04 2.52
CA GLY A 64 11.29 -6.04 3.47
C GLY A 64 10.82 -6.31 4.89
N TYR A 65 9.60 -5.91 5.25
CA TYR A 65 9.01 -6.15 6.57
C TYR A 65 8.00 -7.26 6.61
N PHE A 66 7.37 -7.62 5.49
CA PHE A 66 6.16 -8.43 5.47
C PHE A 66 6.14 -9.49 4.38
N GLY A 67 7.19 -9.63 3.56
CA GLY A 67 7.27 -10.63 2.50
C GLY A 67 7.05 -12.06 3.01
N THR A 68 7.51 -12.36 4.23
CA THR A 68 7.32 -13.67 4.88
C THR A 68 6.06 -13.77 5.77
N PHE A 69 5.29 -12.68 5.94
CA PHE A 69 4.15 -12.66 6.86
C PHE A 69 2.99 -13.51 6.34
N PRO A 70 2.33 -14.36 7.13
CA PRO A 70 1.15 -15.09 6.66
C PRO A 70 0.00 -14.14 6.32
N GLY A 71 -0.78 -14.45 5.28
CA GLY A 71 -2.05 -13.76 4.95
C GLY A 71 -1.95 -12.31 4.46
N VAL A 72 -0.80 -11.91 3.92
CA VAL A 72 -0.60 -10.67 3.13
C VAL A 72 -0.01 -11.04 1.77
N ARG A 73 -0.14 -10.20 0.74
CA ARG A 73 0.60 -10.43 -0.53
C ARG A 73 2.10 -10.19 -0.33
N GLY A 74 2.84 -11.28 -0.11
CA GLY A 74 4.29 -11.31 0.09
C GLY A 74 4.97 -12.32 -0.85
N PHE A 75 6.03 -12.99 -0.37
CA PHE A 75 6.84 -13.92 -1.18
C PHE A 75 6.12 -15.21 -1.60
N GLY A 76 4.95 -15.48 -1.02
CA GLY A 76 4.04 -16.54 -1.40
C GLY A 76 2.93 -16.09 -2.35
N ASP A 77 3.03 -14.91 -2.97
CA ASP A 77 2.10 -14.49 -4.03
C ASP A 77 2.10 -15.52 -5.16
N ARG A 78 0.89 -15.97 -5.53
CA ARG A 78 0.65 -16.97 -6.57
C ARG A 78 0.82 -16.39 -7.98
N PHE A 79 0.65 -15.07 -8.14
CA PHE A 79 0.64 -14.42 -9.44
C PHE A 79 1.69 -13.29 -9.54
N PRO A 80 2.99 -13.58 -9.31
CA PRO A 80 4.03 -12.58 -9.44
C PRO A 80 4.24 -12.15 -10.90
N ILE A 81 4.96 -11.06 -11.12
CA ILE A 81 5.32 -10.58 -12.46
C ILE A 81 6.20 -11.65 -13.16
N PRO A 82 5.87 -12.08 -14.40
CA PRO A 82 6.70 -13.01 -15.16
C PRO A 82 7.92 -12.30 -15.77
N LEU A 83 9.06 -12.97 -15.78
CA LEU A 83 10.31 -12.46 -16.34
C LEU A 83 10.75 -13.25 -17.59
N ALA A 84 11.51 -12.58 -18.46
CA ALA A 84 12.01 -13.14 -19.72
C ALA A 84 12.93 -14.38 -19.53
N ASN A 85 13.48 -14.59 -18.34
CA ASN A 85 14.27 -15.77 -17.99
C ASN A 85 13.41 -17.01 -17.63
N GLY A 86 12.08 -16.92 -17.77
CA GLY A 86 11.14 -17.98 -17.43
C GLY A 86 10.86 -18.11 -15.93
N LYS A 87 11.34 -17.17 -15.11
CA LYS A 87 11.13 -17.12 -13.66
C LYS A 87 10.21 -15.96 -13.27
N SER A 88 9.92 -15.84 -11.98
CA SER A 88 9.15 -14.72 -11.43
C SER A 88 10.07 -13.55 -11.04
N VAL A 89 9.45 -12.40 -10.77
CA VAL A 89 10.10 -11.17 -10.28
C VAL A 89 10.94 -11.35 -9.01
N PHE A 90 10.83 -12.46 -8.29
CA PHE A 90 11.74 -12.70 -7.17
C PHE A 90 13.18 -12.98 -7.65
N HIS A 91 13.37 -13.44 -8.88
CA HIS A 91 14.69 -13.74 -9.47
C HIS A 91 15.28 -12.52 -10.18
N GLN A 92 16.01 -11.70 -9.44
CA GLN A 92 16.62 -10.46 -9.93
C GLN A 92 17.99 -10.70 -10.55
N THR A 93 18.44 -9.77 -11.39
CA THR A 93 19.77 -9.83 -12.05
C THR A 93 20.66 -8.66 -11.61
N ARG A 94 21.88 -8.99 -11.17
CA ARG A 94 22.95 -8.03 -10.88
C ARG A 94 23.63 -7.51 -12.16
N SER A 95 24.44 -6.46 -12.02
CA SER A 95 25.15 -5.84 -13.15
C SER A 95 26.17 -6.77 -13.82
N ASP A 96 26.67 -7.77 -13.09
CA ASP A 96 27.59 -8.81 -13.58
C ASP A 96 26.86 -10.03 -14.18
N GLY A 97 25.54 -10.01 -14.22
CA GLY A 97 24.70 -11.11 -14.73
C GLY A 97 24.35 -12.18 -13.70
N THR A 98 24.83 -12.07 -12.46
CA THR A 98 24.51 -13.01 -11.39
C THR A 98 23.04 -12.88 -10.99
N GLU A 99 22.37 -14.02 -10.80
CA GLU A 99 21.02 -14.05 -10.22
C GLU A 99 21.07 -13.75 -8.72
N GLU A 100 20.10 -12.98 -8.25
CA GLU A 100 19.92 -12.66 -6.84
C GLU A 100 18.45 -12.78 -6.43
N LEU A 101 18.23 -13.43 -5.28
CA LEU A 101 16.93 -13.60 -4.64
C LEU A 101 16.84 -12.73 -3.38
N PRO A 102 15.62 -12.41 -2.90
CA PRO A 102 15.44 -11.89 -1.55
C PRO A 102 16.14 -12.77 -0.50
N TYR A 103 16.84 -12.17 0.45
CA TYR A 103 17.57 -12.89 1.49
C TYR A 103 17.35 -12.31 2.89
N HIS A 104 17.39 -13.16 3.91
CA HIS A 104 17.12 -12.78 5.29
C HIS A 104 18.28 -11.97 5.87
N LEU A 105 17.97 -10.80 6.43
CA LEU A 105 18.84 -10.05 7.32
C LEU A 105 18.78 -10.65 8.73
N ASP A 106 19.37 -11.84 8.88
CA ASP A 106 19.41 -12.60 10.14
C ASP A 106 20.32 -11.94 11.18
N THR A 107 19.71 -11.45 12.27
CA THR A 107 20.45 -10.82 13.39
C THR A 107 21.47 -11.73 14.06
N THR A 108 21.34 -13.05 13.94
CA THR A 108 22.29 -14.02 14.50
C THR A 108 23.56 -14.16 13.65
N LEU A 109 23.52 -13.73 12.38
CA LEU A 109 24.63 -13.83 11.43
C LEU A 109 25.39 -12.51 11.22
N GLY A 110 24.85 -11.39 11.69
CA GLY A 110 25.50 -10.09 11.59
C GLY A 110 24.57 -8.92 11.87
N ASN A 111 24.98 -7.74 11.40
CA ASN A 111 24.27 -6.49 11.64
C ASN A 111 23.04 -6.31 10.73
N ALA A 112 21.88 -6.76 11.20
CA ALA A 112 20.61 -6.58 10.51
C ALA A 112 19.94 -5.24 10.84
N GLN A 113 20.10 -4.74 12.06
CA GLN A 113 19.42 -3.52 12.54
C GLN A 113 20.01 -2.24 11.91
N ARG A 114 21.25 -2.29 11.40
CA ARG A 114 21.91 -1.23 10.64
C ARG A 114 22.51 -1.79 9.35
N ALA A 115 21.71 -2.52 8.59
CA ALA A 115 22.16 -3.21 7.38
C ALA A 115 22.75 -2.27 6.30
N GLY A 116 22.39 -0.98 6.34
CA GLY A 116 22.87 0.07 5.43
C GLY A 116 21.73 0.74 4.68
N SER A 117 22.07 1.75 3.86
CA SER A 117 21.14 2.40 2.94
C SER A 117 21.39 1.95 1.51
N THR A 118 20.35 1.96 0.67
CA THR A 118 20.44 1.72 -0.77
C THR A 118 20.18 2.99 -1.60
N PRO A 119 20.55 3.07 -2.89
CA PRO A 119 20.20 4.23 -3.72
C PRO A 119 18.67 4.42 -3.84
N HIS A 120 18.15 5.62 -3.59
CA HIS A 120 16.71 5.94 -3.71
C HIS A 120 16.40 7.33 -4.29
N SER A 121 17.24 7.82 -5.20
CA SER A 121 16.92 9.00 -6.00
C SER A 121 16.09 8.65 -7.25
N TRP A 122 15.39 9.63 -7.83
CA TRP A 122 14.55 9.45 -9.02
C TRP A 122 15.19 8.55 -10.11
N PRO A 123 16.44 8.77 -10.56
CA PRO A 123 17.03 7.93 -11.62
C PRO A 123 17.14 6.45 -11.26
N ASN A 124 17.54 6.10 -10.02
CA ASN A 124 17.67 4.70 -9.63
C ASN A 124 16.33 4.08 -9.25
N CYS A 125 15.37 4.83 -8.70
CA CYS A 125 14.00 4.34 -8.53
C CYS A 125 13.36 4.00 -9.89
N GLN A 126 13.47 4.91 -10.87
CA GLN A 126 12.99 4.68 -12.23
C GLN A 126 13.71 3.52 -12.92
N ALA A 127 15.02 3.38 -12.73
CA ALA A 127 15.79 2.26 -13.29
C ALA A 127 15.44 0.91 -12.67
N ALA A 128 15.14 0.87 -11.36
CA ALA A 128 14.74 -0.36 -10.67
C ALA A 128 13.32 -0.80 -11.05
N TRP A 129 12.40 0.17 -11.14
CA TRP A 129 11.03 -0.06 -11.59
C TRP A 129 10.97 -0.48 -13.07
N ASP A 130 11.79 0.14 -13.91
CA ASP A 130 11.91 -0.13 -15.36
C ASP A 130 10.54 -0.24 -16.04
N HIS A 131 9.73 0.80 -15.88
CA HIS A 131 8.36 0.85 -16.41
C HIS A 131 7.51 -0.37 -16.03
N GLY A 132 7.78 -1.04 -14.91
CA GLY A 132 7.06 -2.21 -14.42
C GLY A 132 7.64 -3.58 -14.81
N ARG A 133 8.80 -3.64 -15.48
CA ARG A 133 9.48 -4.92 -15.79
C ARG A 133 10.21 -5.51 -14.59
N MET A 134 10.78 -4.64 -13.74
CA MET A 134 11.31 -4.97 -12.41
C MET A 134 12.22 -6.22 -12.36
N ASN A 135 13.23 -6.32 -13.23
CA ASN A 135 14.09 -7.52 -13.34
C ASN A 135 15.58 -7.30 -13.01
N LYS A 136 15.97 -6.07 -12.68
CA LYS A 136 17.36 -5.65 -12.43
C LYS A 136 17.50 -4.79 -11.17
N TRP A 137 16.70 -5.09 -10.16
CA TRP A 137 16.64 -4.33 -8.91
C TRP A 137 18.01 -4.08 -8.27
N PRO A 138 18.85 -5.11 -7.96
CA PRO A 138 20.15 -4.88 -7.33
C PRO A 138 21.15 -4.17 -8.25
N SER A 139 20.94 -4.17 -9.56
CA SER A 139 21.76 -3.36 -10.49
C SER A 139 21.52 -1.87 -10.30
N ALA A 140 20.27 -1.47 -10.01
CA ALA A 140 19.91 -0.07 -9.77
C ALA A 140 20.05 0.33 -8.28
N LYS A 141 19.91 -0.63 -7.37
CA LYS A 141 19.72 -0.41 -5.92
C LYS A 141 20.77 -1.07 -5.03
N GLN A 142 21.81 -1.67 -5.61
CA GLN A 142 22.82 -2.48 -4.92
C GLN A 142 22.25 -3.79 -4.35
N PRO A 143 23.08 -4.83 -4.18
CA PRO A 143 22.63 -6.13 -3.67
C PRO A 143 21.89 -6.10 -2.31
N LEU A 144 22.28 -5.17 -1.41
CA LEU A 144 21.63 -4.99 -0.11
C LEU A 144 20.10 -4.77 -0.21
N SER A 145 19.64 -4.19 -1.32
CA SER A 145 18.20 -3.94 -1.54
C SER A 145 17.34 -5.20 -1.54
N MET A 146 17.94 -6.38 -1.69
CA MET A 146 17.23 -7.66 -1.65
C MET A 146 17.07 -8.22 -0.22
N GLY A 147 17.53 -7.50 0.81
CA GLY A 147 17.39 -7.89 2.21
C GLY A 147 15.94 -7.78 2.73
N TYR A 148 15.50 -8.76 3.52
CA TYR A 148 14.23 -8.72 4.25
C TYR A 148 14.39 -9.14 5.71
N TYR A 149 13.41 -8.80 6.55
CA TYR A 149 13.35 -9.13 7.98
C TYR A 149 12.29 -10.18 8.29
N GLU A 150 12.58 -11.03 9.27
CA GLU A 150 11.60 -11.92 9.87
C GLU A 150 11.08 -11.36 11.21
N THR A 151 10.16 -12.10 11.85
CA THR A 151 9.55 -11.69 13.12
C THR A 151 10.58 -11.45 14.22
N ALA A 152 11.71 -12.15 14.20
CA ALA A 152 12.79 -11.98 15.19
C ALA A 152 13.37 -10.55 15.17
N GLU A 153 13.45 -9.92 13.99
CA GLU A 153 14.05 -8.60 13.83
C GLU A 153 13.07 -7.43 13.97
N VAL A 154 11.79 -7.65 13.66
CA VAL A 154 10.73 -6.62 13.69
C VAL A 154 9.50 -7.04 14.50
N PRO A 155 9.66 -7.57 15.73
CA PRO A 155 8.55 -8.22 16.46
C PRO A 155 7.40 -7.27 16.79
N PHE A 156 7.68 -5.99 17.08
CA PHE A 156 6.65 -5.01 17.40
C PHE A 156 5.81 -4.64 16.16
N HIS A 157 6.44 -4.48 14.99
CA HIS A 157 5.76 -4.22 13.72
C HIS A 157 4.83 -5.38 13.34
N ARG A 158 5.26 -6.63 13.52
CA ARG A 158 4.41 -7.83 13.32
C ARG A 158 3.25 -7.87 14.33
N ALA A 159 3.52 -7.59 15.60
CA ALA A 159 2.49 -7.55 16.63
C ALA A 159 1.44 -6.46 16.37
N LEU A 160 1.83 -5.30 15.84
CA LEU A 160 0.89 -4.26 15.40
C LEU A 160 0.01 -4.74 14.25
N ALA A 161 0.61 -5.41 13.25
CA ALA A 161 -0.14 -5.97 12.13
C ALA A 161 -1.19 -6.94 12.65
N ASP A 162 -0.84 -7.85 13.56
CA ASP A 162 -1.77 -8.80 14.15
C ASP A 162 -2.79 -8.19 15.10
N ALA A 163 -2.55 -7.01 15.67
CA ALA A 163 -3.52 -6.34 16.52
C ALA A 163 -4.53 -5.49 15.73
N PHE A 164 -4.07 -4.81 14.67
CA PHE A 164 -4.83 -3.77 13.97
C PHE A 164 -4.93 -4.03 12.47
N THR A 165 -5.33 -3.04 11.68
CA THR A 165 -5.39 -3.17 10.22
C THR A 165 -4.04 -2.82 9.60
N LEU A 166 -3.46 -3.76 8.84
CA LEU A 166 -2.30 -3.56 7.98
C LEU A 166 -2.77 -3.38 6.54
N CYS A 167 -2.30 -2.33 5.85
CA CYS A 167 -2.58 -2.15 4.43
C CYS A 167 -1.46 -2.80 3.61
N ASP A 168 -1.76 -3.86 2.86
CA ASP A 168 -0.76 -4.61 2.06
C ASP A 168 -0.68 -4.15 0.60
N ASN A 169 -1.35 -3.04 0.28
CA ASN A 169 -1.37 -2.39 -1.02
C ASN A 169 -1.27 -0.85 -0.88
N TYR A 170 -0.51 -0.39 0.11
CA TYR A 170 -0.19 1.02 0.34
C TYR A 170 1.18 1.34 -0.27
N HIS A 171 1.23 2.36 -1.13
CA HIS A 171 2.40 2.73 -1.90
C HIS A 171 2.99 4.06 -1.45
N CYS A 172 4.32 4.22 -1.56
CA CYS A 172 4.87 5.57 -1.61
C CYS A 172 4.26 6.29 -2.81
N SER A 173 4.10 7.61 -2.74
CA SER A 173 3.37 8.33 -3.79
C SER A 173 4.16 8.44 -5.10
N MET A 174 5.48 8.26 -5.05
CA MET A 174 6.37 8.51 -6.17
C MET A 174 7.60 7.60 -6.15
N HIS A 175 8.09 7.22 -7.33
CA HIS A 175 9.39 6.57 -7.54
C HIS A 175 10.56 7.55 -7.33
N ALA A 176 10.72 8.07 -6.11
CA ALA A 176 11.73 9.03 -5.72
C ALA A 176 12.06 8.92 -4.22
N GLY A 177 12.93 9.81 -3.73
CA GLY A 177 13.33 9.84 -2.32
C GLY A 177 12.30 10.48 -1.39
N THR A 178 12.75 10.78 -0.18
CA THR A 178 12.00 11.34 0.95
C THR A 178 11.16 12.57 0.60
N ILE A 179 11.76 13.66 0.12
CA ILE A 179 11.08 14.96 0.01
C ILE A 179 9.94 14.93 -1.02
N PRO A 180 10.13 14.42 -2.26
CA PRO A 180 9.02 14.30 -3.19
C PRO A 180 7.85 13.50 -2.62
N ASN A 181 8.10 12.41 -1.88
CA ASN A 181 7.06 11.61 -1.26
C ASN A 181 6.38 12.33 -0.09
N ARG A 182 7.14 13.00 0.78
CA ARG A 182 6.59 13.83 1.86
C ARG A 182 5.73 14.98 1.31
N LEU A 183 6.09 15.59 0.17
CA LEU A 183 5.24 16.63 -0.45
C LEU A 183 3.83 16.14 -0.79
N PHE A 184 3.66 14.89 -1.23
CA PHE A 184 2.32 14.30 -1.39
C PHE A 184 1.60 14.13 -0.05
N PHE A 185 2.31 13.73 1.00
CA PHE A 185 1.77 13.58 2.35
C PHE A 185 1.32 14.92 2.97
N TRP A 186 2.05 16.01 2.70
CA TRP A 186 1.78 17.33 3.26
C TRP A 186 0.84 18.20 2.41
N THR A 187 0.82 17.98 1.09
CA THR A 187 0.17 18.90 0.14
C THR A 187 -0.62 18.22 -0.98
N GLY A 188 -0.60 16.89 -1.07
CA GLY A 188 -1.31 16.13 -2.10
C GLY A 188 -0.65 16.11 -3.48
N THR A 189 0.51 16.75 -3.64
CA THR A 189 1.22 16.89 -4.92
C THR A 189 2.73 17.07 -4.72
N ASN A 190 3.52 16.83 -5.76
CA ASN A 190 4.93 17.22 -5.83
C ASN A 190 5.14 18.51 -6.65
N GLY A 191 4.08 19.31 -6.88
CA GLY A 191 4.14 20.60 -7.57
C GLY A 191 3.26 20.76 -8.81
N PRO A 192 3.00 19.74 -9.66
CA PRO A 192 2.32 19.93 -10.94
C PRO A 192 0.93 20.58 -10.84
N SER A 193 0.10 20.08 -9.93
CA SER A 193 -1.23 20.61 -9.65
C SER A 193 -1.23 21.78 -8.67
N GLY A 194 -0.11 22.05 -7.99
CA GLY A 194 0.02 23.13 -7.01
C GLY A 194 0.47 24.44 -7.64
N ASP A 195 1.52 24.41 -8.46
CA ASP A 195 2.13 25.61 -9.09
C ASP A 195 2.71 25.35 -10.49
N ASN A 196 2.26 24.29 -11.18
CA ASN A 196 2.76 23.88 -12.51
C ASN A 196 4.29 23.68 -12.57
N VAL A 197 4.87 23.18 -11.48
CA VAL A 197 6.29 22.83 -11.37
C VAL A 197 6.45 21.36 -11.01
N SER A 198 7.68 20.89 -10.86
CA SER A 198 7.97 19.52 -10.44
C SER A 198 9.12 19.44 -9.44
N VAL A 199 8.92 18.59 -8.43
CA VAL A 199 9.93 18.19 -7.45
C VAL A 199 10.11 16.68 -7.55
N VAL A 200 11.32 16.24 -7.88
CA VAL A 200 11.69 14.83 -8.05
C VAL A 200 12.92 14.43 -7.26
N MET A 201 13.62 15.39 -6.66
CA MET A 201 14.78 15.18 -5.79
C MET A 201 14.62 15.89 -4.46
N ASN A 202 15.37 15.40 -3.46
CA ASN A 202 15.44 16.01 -2.14
C ASN A 202 16.08 17.40 -2.22
N GLU A 203 15.39 18.39 -1.67
CA GLU A 203 15.87 19.75 -1.41
C GLU A 203 15.26 20.22 -0.10
N TRP A 204 15.95 21.16 0.57
CA TRP A 204 15.50 21.76 1.82
C TRP A 204 15.28 20.76 2.97
N ASN A 205 16.22 19.81 3.09
CA ASN A 205 16.14 18.67 4.02
C ASN A 205 17.35 18.56 4.96
N ASP A 206 18.07 19.65 5.19
CA ASP A 206 19.23 19.70 6.10
C ASP A 206 18.81 20.16 7.50
N GLY A 207 18.46 19.21 8.37
CA GLY A 207 17.92 19.51 9.70
C GLY A 207 16.59 20.26 9.62
N ALA A 208 16.36 21.29 10.43
CA ALA A 208 15.08 22.01 10.42
C ALA A 208 14.80 22.88 9.19
N ASP A 209 15.81 23.09 8.35
CA ASP A 209 15.83 23.96 7.16
C ASP A 209 14.89 25.18 7.16
N VAL A 210 15.03 25.99 8.21
CA VAL A 210 14.56 27.36 8.31
C VAL A 210 15.42 28.25 7.39
N GLY A 211 15.05 28.30 6.11
CA GLY A 211 15.64 29.17 5.09
C GLY A 211 14.93 30.52 4.92
N PRO A 212 15.45 31.42 4.05
CA PRO A 212 14.82 32.71 3.76
C PRO A 212 13.50 32.54 2.99
N SER A 213 12.53 33.42 3.20
CA SER A 213 11.22 33.39 2.53
C SER A 213 11.26 33.65 1.03
N THR A 214 12.40 34.11 0.51
CA THR A 214 12.66 34.22 -0.94
C THR A 214 12.90 32.87 -1.61
N GLU A 215 13.16 31.82 -0.83
CA GLU A 215 13.39 30.45 -1.27
C GLU A 215 12.33 29.53 -0.66
N GLY A 216 11.96 28.49 -1.39
CA GLY A 216 10.95 27.53 -0.94
C GLY A 216 9.91 27.20 -1.99
N TRP A 217 9.09 26.21 -1.66
CA TRP A 217 7.87 25.87 -2.38
C TRP A 217 6.81 26.97 -2.22
N THR A 218 5.91 27.08 -3.18
CA THR A 218 5.03 28.26 -3.37
C THR A 218 3.53 27.94 -3.27
N TRP A 219 3.15 26.67 -3.31
CA TRP A 219 1.74 26.25 -3.26
C TRP A 219 1.25 26.06 -1.82
N THR A 220 -0.06 25.90 -1.67
CA THR A 220 -0.71 25.74 -0.35
C THR A 220 -0.49 24.36 0.23
N THR A 221 -0.19 24.28 1.53
CA THR A 221 -0.09 23.03 2.29
C THR A 221 -1.45 22.62 2.88
N TYR A 222 -1.62 21.36 3.27
CA TYR A 222 -2.88 20.93 3.89
C TYR A 222 -3.13 21.59 5.25
N ALA A 223 -2.08 21.88 6.03
CA ALA A 223 -2.20 22.59 7.31
C ALA A 223 -2.74 24.02 7.15
N ASP A 224 -2.39 24.71 6.06
CA ASP A 224 -2.99 26.02 5.72
C ASP A 224 -4.51 25.90 5.56
N ARG A 225 -4.97 24.80 4.96
CA ARG A 225 -6.39 24.54 4.72
C ARG A 225 -7.12 24.22 6.02
N LEU A 226 -6.52 23.39 6.88
CA LEU A 226 -7.06 23.13 8.21
C LEU A 226 -7.15 24.42 9.03
N GLN A 227 -6.10 25.25 8.97
CA GLN A 227 -6.09 26.56 9.63
C GLN A 227 -7.22 27.47 9.14
N ALA A 228 -7.46 27.53 7.84
CA ALA A 228 -8.54 28.32 7.25
C ALA A 228 -9.93 27.79 7.61
N ALA A 229 -10.08 26.46 7.75
CA ALA A 229 -11.32 25.80 8.11
C ALA A 229 -11.64 25.83 9.61
N GLY A 230 -10.70 26.30 10.45
CA GLY A 230 -10.84 26.28 11.91
C GLY A 230 -10.75 24.88 12.53
N VAL A 231 -10.23 23.90 11.80
CA VAL A 231 -9.92 22.57 12.33
C VAL A 231 -8.64 22.66 13.12
N SER A 232 -8.64 22.18 14.36
CA SER A 232 -7.47 22.26 15.25
C SER A 232 -6.36 21.31 14.78
N TRP A 233 -5.13 21.80 14.69
CA TRP A 233 -4.00 21.00 14.23
C TRP A 233 -2.68 21.39 14.92
N LYS A 234 -1.70 20.47 14.93
CA LYS A 234 -0.34 20.70 15.47
C LYS A 234 0.68 19.74 14.86
N VAL A 235 1.93 20.20 14.71
CA VAL A 235 3.08 19.32 14.47
C VAL A 235 3.84 19.14 15.76
N TYR A 236 4.02 17.90 16.20
CA TYR A 236 4.90 17.51 17.31
C TYR A 236 6.29 17.24 16.74
N GLN A 237 7.27 18.09 17.06
CA GLN A 237 8.64 17.99 16.58
C GLN A 237 9.63 18.64 17.55
N ASN A 238 10.89 18.22 17.49
CA ASN A 238 12.00 18.86 18.18
C ASN A 238 12.87 19.58 17.14
N ILE A 239 12.90 20.92 17.14
CA ILE A 239 13.58 21.68 16.07
C ILE A 239 15.09 21.35 15.95
N PRO A 240 15.85 21.20 17.05
CA PRO A 240 17.25 20.77 16.96
C PRO A 240 17.46 19.40 16.29
N ASP A 241 16.43 18.55 16.21
CA ASP A 241 16.51 17.20 15.66
C ASP A 241 15.14 16.79 15.06
N ASN A 242 14.67 17.54 14.05
CA ASN A 242 13.47 17.19 13.27
C ASN A 242 13.83 16.52 11.92
N PHE A 243 15.15 16.35 11.67
CA PHE A 243 15.74 15.61 10.57
C PHE A 243 15.23 15.97 9.15
N GLY A 244 14.82 17.22 8.92
CA GLY A 244 14.35 17.66 7.60
C GLY A 244 13.04 17.03 7.16
N CYS A 245 12.27 16.47 8.10
CA CYS A 245 11.08 15.69 7.80
C CYS A 245 9.77 16.51 7.85
N ASN A 246 9.85 17.77 8.28
CA ASN A 246 8.73 18.71 8.30
C ASN A 246 8.78 19.65 7.08
N GLU A 247 8.20 19.21 5.97
CA GLU A 247 8.26 19.96 4.71
C GLU A 247 7.58 21.32 4.73
N MET A 248 6.68 21.59 5.68
CA MET A 248 6.01 22.89 5.74
C MET A 248 7.02 24.03 5.92
N MET A 249 8.14 23.77 6.60
CA MET A 249 9.22 24.75 6.80
C MET A 249 10.00 25.06 5.51
N SER A 250 9.81 24.26 4.46
CA SER A 250 10.38 24.44 3.13
C SER A 250 9.52 25.31 2.20
N PHE A 251 8.37 25.81 2.67
CA PHE A 251 7.48 26.68 1.89
C PHE A 251 7.73 28.16 2.21
N ARG A 252 7.69 29.01 1.16
CA ARG A 252 8.01 30.44 1.26
C ARG A 252 7.14 31.19 2.27
N HIS A 253 5.84 30.90 2.31
CA HIS A 253 4.94 31.61 3.21
C HIS A 253 5.17 31.20 4.67
N TRP A 254 5.48 29.93 4.95
CA TRP A 254 5.87 29.48 6.29
C TRP A 254 7.18 30.12 6.75
N ARG A 255 8.18 30.19 5.87
CA ARG A 255 9.42 30.94 6.12
C ARG A 255 9.15 32.43 6.38
N ALA A 256 8.24 33.04 5.64
CA ALA A 256 7.82 34.42 5.88
C ALA A 256 7.15 34.61 7.25
N GLU A 257 6.37 33.64 7.72
CA GLU A 257 5.80 33.66 9.07
C GLU A 257 6.88 33.54 10.15
N ILE A 258 7.90 32.70 9.93
CA ILE A 258 9.07 32.61 10.82
C ILE A 258 9.83 33.94 10.85
N GLU A 259 10.04 34.59 9.70
CA GLU A 259 10.75 35.88 9.59
C GLU A 259 10.02 37.04 10.30
N LYS A 260 8.69 36.99 10.37
CA LYS A 260 7.86 38.00 11.07
C LYS A 260 7.90 37.87 12.59
N MET A 261 8.33 36.73 13.12
CA MET A 261 8.36 36.49 14.55
C MET A 261 9.30 37.48 15.26
N PRO A 262 8.96 37.93 16.48
CA PRO A 262 9.92 38.54 17.38
C PRO A 262 11.16 37.66 17.56
N ALA A 263 12.34 38.28 17.64
CA ALA A 263 13.63 37.57 17.67
C ALA A 263 13.75 36.56 18.83
N ASP A 264 13.08 36.79 19.95
CA ASP A 264 13.03 35.89 21.11
C ASP A 264 12.08 34.70 20.94
N ARG A 265 11.26 34.68 19.89
CA ARG A 265 10.32 33.60 19.53
C ARG A 265 10.74 32.82 18.29
N GLN A 266 11.63 33.39 17.49
CA GLN A 266 12.00 32.87 16.18
C GLN A 266 12.72 31.52 16.28
N VAL A 267 12.34 30.58 15.41
CA VAL A 267 13.08 29.32 15.20
C VAL A 267 14.17 29.51 14.16
N THR A 268 15.26 28.75 14.28
CA THR A 268 16.38 28.73 13.35
C THR A 268 16.83 27.28 13.12
N ASN A 269 17.76 27.06 12.19
CA ASN A 269 18.41 25.75 12.01
C ASN A 269 19.14 25.24 13.25
N GLN A 270 19.47 26.11 14.21
CA GLN A 270 20.14 25.74 15.46
C GLN A 270 19.17 25.48 16.61
N GLY A 271 17.85 25.59 16.38
CA GLY A 271 16.82 25.46 17.40
C GLY A 271 15.98 26.72 17.56
N GLY A 272 15.15 26.71 18.58
CA GLY A 272 14.29 27.83 18.98
C GLY A 272 13.70 27.60 20.36
N PRO A 273 13.05 28.62 20.95
CA PRO A 273 12.41 28.49 22.25
C PRO A 273 11.33 27.40 22.22
N ALA A 274 11.05 26.82 23.38
CA ALA A 274 9.93 25.91 23.55
C ALA A 274 8.63 26.59 23.11
N TYR A 275 7.86 25.91 22.26
CA TYR A 275 6.56 26.42 21.83
C TYR A 275 5.60 26.52 23.02
N ASN A 276 4.84 27.61 23.07
CA ASN A 276 3.77 27.86 24.03
C ASN A 276 2.50 28.25 23.25
N PRO A 277 1.35 27.60 23.45
CA PRO A 277 0.10 27.95 22.76
C PRO A 277 -0.28 29.44 22.85
N ALA A 278 0.14 30.15 23.90
CA ALA A 278 -0.08 31.59 24.03
C ALA A 278 0.59 32.43 22.93
N ILE A 279 1.53 31.87 22.17
CA ILE A 279 2.21 32.56 21.07
C ILE A 279 1.53 32.36 19.72
N ASP A 280 0.49 31.53 19.61
CA ASP A 280 -0.33 31.47 18.38
C ASP A 280 -1.25 32.72 18.30
N ASP A 281 -0.61 33.90 18.26
CA ASP A 281 -1.22 35.23 18.17
C ASP A 281 -1.09 35.81 16.75
N LEU A 282 -1.47 37.09 16.57
CA LEU A 282 -1.38 37.76 15.26
C LEU A 282 0.04 37.84 14.67
N TYR A 283 1.08 37.65 15.49
CA TYR A 283 2.49 37.68 15.05
C TYR A 283 3.05 36.30 14.75
N SER A 284 2.31 35.22 15.05
CA SER A 284 2.82 33.84 15.01
C SER A 284 1.71 32.78 14.88
N PRO A 285 0.65 32.97 14.06
CA PRO A 285 -0.55 32.11 14.10
C PRO A 285 -0.30 30.65 13.68
N LEU A 286 0.84 30.41 13.03
CA LEU A 286 1.27 29.11 12.52
C LEU A 286 2.39 28.47 13.35
N ALA A 287 2.77 29.05 14.50
CA ALA A 287 3.90 28.58 15.31
C ALA A 287 3.77 27.12 15.75
N LYS A 288 2.55 26.63 15.98
CA LYS A 288 2.27 25.20 16.22
C LYS A 288 2.66 24.22 15.09
N GLY A 289 3.03 24.72 13.91
CA GLY A 289 3.50 23.91 12.77
C GLY A 289 5.01 23.87 12.56
N PHE A 290 5.75 24.83 13.10
CA PHE A 290 7.21 24.95 12.88
C PHE A 290 7.99 25.32 14.16
N GLY A 291 7.32 25.52 15.28
CA GLY A 291 7.92 25.76 16.58
C GLY A 291 8.53 24.50 17.19
N ASN A 292 9.33 24.67 18.25
CA ASN A 292 9.87 23.57 19.03
C ASN A 292 8.80 23.01 19.99
N THR A 293 7.87 22.23 19.43
CA THR A 293 6.68 21.69 20.12
C THR A 293 6.95 20.44 20.94
N MET A 294 8.16 19.87 20.87
CA MET A 294 8.67 18.80 21.73
C MET A 294 10.08 19.16 22.25
N PRO A 295 10.20 20.15 23.16
CA PRO A 295 11.49 20.62 23.67
C PRO A 295 12.19 19.60 24.58
N ASP A 296 11.54 18.47 24.88
CA ASP A 296 12.10 17.33 25.62
C ASP A 296 13.10 16.51 24.78
N GLY A 297 13.48 17.00 23.60
CA GLY A 297 14.34 16.27 22.64
C GLY A 297 13.53 15.40 21.68
N GLY A 298 12.23 15.63 21.56
CA GLY A 298 11.35 14.87 20.64
C GLY A 298 10.81 13.58 21.25
N PHE A 299 10.75 13.48 22.58
CA PHE A 299 10.36 12.28 23.32
C PHE A 299 8.89 12.28 23.78
N LEU A 300 8.06 13.01 23.03
CA LEU A 300 6.60 12.97 23.05
C LEU A 300 5.96 13.52 24.35
N GLN A 301 6.70 14.25 25.20
CA GLN A 301 6.12 14.80 26.43
C GLN A 301 4.93 15.71 26.15
N SER A 302 5.07 16.65 25.21
CA SER A 302 3.96 17.56 24.87
C SER A 302 2.76 16.85 24.26
N LEU A 303 2.96 15.72 23.56
CA LEU A 303 1.84 14.87 23.11
C LEU A 303 1.11 14.25 24.30
N ARG A 304 1.85 13.72 25.29
CA ARG A 304 1.25 13.18 26.52
C ARG A 304 0.46 14.25 27.27
N ASP A 305 1.03 15.45 27.40
CA ASP A 305 0.38 16.56 28.09
C ASP A 305 -0.95 16.92 27.39
N ASP A 306 -0.96 17.01 26.06
CA ASP A 306 -2.18 17.31 25.29
C ASP A 306 -3.23 16.19 25.42
N VAL A 307 -2.82 14.92 25.43
CA VAL A 307 -3.73 13.77 25.66
C VAL A 307 -4.33 13.81 27.08
N MET A 308 -3.49 14.01 28.10
CA MET A 308 -3.91 13.98 29.50
C MET A 308 -4.78 15.17 29.89
N ASN A 309 -4.57 16.33 29.25
CA ASN A 309 -5.37 17.53 29.48
C ASN A 309 -6.62 17.60 28.59
N GLY A 310 -6.84 16.61 27.70
CA GLY A 310 -7.99 16.60 26.77
C GLY A 310 -7.90 17.67 25.68
N THR A 311 -6.69 18.17 25.39
CA THR A 311 -6.40 19.24 24.42
C THR A 311 -5.70 18.75 23.16
N LEU A 312 -5.62 17.42 22.94
CA LEU A 312 -5.12 16.84 21.69
C LEU A 312 -5.85 17.48 20.49
N PRO A 313 -5.14 18.01 19.48
CA PRO A 313 -5.79 18.59 18.30
C PRO A 313 -6.55 17.55 17.49
N GLU A 314 -7.46 18.01 16.64
CA GLU A 314 -8.17 17.14 15.69
C GLU A 314 -7.22 16.48 14.68
N VAL A 315 -6.16 17.18 14.25
CA VAL A 315 -5.11 16.64 13.37
C VAL A 315 -3.72 16.86 13.96
N SER A 316 -2.96 15.78 14.13
CA SER A 316 -1.62 15.83 14.74
C SER A 316 -0.60 15.12 13.86
N TRP A 317 0.47 15.81 13.48
CA TRP A 317 1.63 15.18 12.84
C TRP A 317 2.75 14.97 13.85
N ILE A 318 3.45 13.84 13.80
CA ILE A 318 4.61 13.56 14.64
C ILE A 318 5.84 13.43 13.74
N ILE A 319 6.87 14.21 14.06
CA ILE A 319 8.20 14.12 13.45
C ILE A 319 9.14 13.45 14.45
N PRO A 320 9.60 12.21 14.17
CA PRO A 320 10.55 11.53 15.04
C PRO A 320 11.94 12.19 14.96
N PRO A 321 12.72 12.18 16.05
CA PRO A 321 14.15 12.50 15.98
C PRO A 321 14.90 11.55 15.04
N ALA A 322 16.03 11.97 14.48
CA ALA A 322 16.80 11.18 13.51
C ALA A 322 17.16 9.78 14.02
N ALA A 323 17.43 9.63 15.32
CA ALA A 323 17.75 8.34 15.92
C ALA A 323 16.56 7.35 15.92
N TYR A 324 15.34 7.82 15.75
CA TYR A 324 14.08 7.07 15.86
C TYR A 324 13.24 7.09 14.57
N SER A 325 13.75 7.67 13.47
CA SER A 325 13.01 7.79 12.20
C SER A 325 12.94 6.50 11.38
N GLU A 326 13.75 5.49 11.73
CA GLU A 326 14.09 4.31 10.91
C GLU A 326 14.95 4.58 9.67
N HIS A 327 15.33 5.81 9.37
CA HIS A 327 16.31 6.07 8.30
C HIS A 327 17.59 5.26 8.54
N PRO A 328 18.08 4.47 7.56
CA PRO A 328 19.31 3.72 7.72
C PRO A 328 20.50 4.66 7.96
N GLY A 329 21.36 4.32 8.91
CA GLY A 329 22.47 5.18 9.34
C GLY A 329 22.24 5.81 10.72
N PRO A 330 21.32 6.77 10.90
CA PRO A 330 21.02 7.35 12.22
C PRO A 330 20.02 6.52 13.04
N SER A 331 19.10 5.76 12.40
CA SER A 331 18.12 4.89 13.07
C SER A 331 18.14 3.40 12.69
N SER A 332 17.28 2.60 13.35
CA SER A 332 17.13 1.15 13.17
C SER A 332 15.66 0.73 13.30
N PRO A 333 15.25 -0.44 12.74
CA PRO A 333 13.92 -1.00 12.98
C PRO A 333 13.52 -1.06 14.46
N ALA A 334 14.42 -1.51 15.33
CA ALA A 334 14.15 -1.60 16.77
C ALA A 334 13.88 -0.23 17.42
N LYS A 335 14.56 0.83 16.98
CA LYS A 335 14.36 2.20 17.50
C LYS A 335 13.05 2.80 17.01
N GLY A 336 12.70 2.64 15.74
CA GLY A 336 11.41 3.09 15.23
C GLY A 336 10.23 2.35 15.86
N ALA A 337 10.35 1.02 16.03
CA ALA A 337 9.39 0.22 16.80
C ALA A 337 9.14 0.81 18.21
N TRP A 338 10.21 1.17 18.92
CA TRP A 338 10.10 1.80 20.23
C TRP A 338 9.39 3.16 20.16
N TYR A 339 9.65 3.96 19.12
CA TYR A 339 9.02 5.27 18.97
C TYR A 339 7.52 5.15 18.67
N ILE A 340 7.12 4.23 17.80
CA ILE A 340 5.71 3.89 17.57
C ILE A 340 5.05 3.44 18.88
N GLN A 341 5.72 2.57 19.64
CA GLN A 341 5.26 2.13 20.94
C GLN A 341 5.05 3.30 21.90
N ALA A 342 6.02 4.22 21.99
CA ALA A 342 5.95 5.38 22.89
C ALA A 342 4.82 6.35 22.51
N ALA A 343 4.56 6.53 21.22
CA ALA A 343 3.43 7.30 20.72
C ALA A 343 2.10 6.63 21.07
N LEU A 344 1.98 5.32 20.85
CA LEU A 344 0.78 4.57 21.24
C LEU A 344 0.54 4.61 22.76
N ASP A 345 1.60 4.48 23.56
CA ASP A 345 1.53 4.61 25.02
C ASP A 345 1.08 6.01 25.45
N ALA A 346 1.50 7.07 24.75
CA ALA A 346 1.04 8.44 25.00
C ALA A 346 -0.45 8.61 24.70
N LEU A 347 -0.91 8.13 23.53
CA LEU A 347 -2.29 8.26 23.10
C LEU A 347 -3.27 7.47 23.97
N THR A 348 -2.84 6.35 24.53
CA THR A 348 -3.68 5.43 25.32
C THR A 348 -3.71 5.75 26.82
N GLN A 349 -3.05 6.81 27.29
CA GLN A 349 -3.11 7.22 28.70
C GLN A 349 -4.51 7.73 29.10
N SER A 350 -5.25 8.31 28.15
CA SER A 350 -6.63 8.71 28.33
C SER A 350 -7.55 7.80 27.49
N PRO A 351 -8.33 6.90 28.12
CA PRO A 351 -9.33 6.10 27.41
C PRO A 351 -10.35 6.95 26.66
N GLU A 352 -10.70 8.14 27.19
CA GLU A 352 -11.61 9.07 26.52
C GLU A 352 -11.04 9.55 25.19
N VAL A 353 -9.78 9.97 25.17
CA VAL A 353 -9.10 10.42 23.94
C VAL A 353 -8.93 9.25 22.98
N TRP A 354 -8.33 8.14 23.43
CA TRP A 354 -8.04 7.00 22.56
C TRP A 354 -9.29 6.38 21.93
N SER A 355 -10.42 6.32 22.66
CA SER A 355 -11.70 5.84 22.12
C SER A 355 -12.16 6.62 20.87
N LYS A 356 -11.61 7.82 20.64
CA LYS A 356 -11.94 8.73 19.54
C LYS A 356 -10.75 8.95 18.58
N THR A 357 -9.69 8.15 18.64
CA THR A 357 -8.44 8.39 17.90
C THR A 357 -8.18 7.37 16.81
N VAL A 358 -7.71 7.86 15.65
CA VAL A 358 -7.08 7.05 14.60
C VAL A 358 -5.60 7.43 14.55
N PHE A 359 -4.71 6.45 14.77
CA PHE A 359 -3.26 6.63 14.66
C PHE A 359 -2.76 5.94 13.38
N LEU A 360 -2.29 6.74 12.43
CA LEU A 360 -1.76 6.31 11.15
C LEU A 360 -0.23 6.27 11.21
N VAL A 361 0.36 5.11 10.90
CA VAL A 361 1.81 4.92 10.86
C VAL A 361 2.19 4.43 9.48
N THR A 362 3.04 5.19 8.77
CA THR A 362 3.52 4.87 7.42
C THR A 362 5.01 5.17 7.29
N TYR A 363 5.59 4.86 6.13
CA TYR A 363 6.91 5.29 5.69
C TYR A 363 6.81 6.23 4.48
N ASP A 364 7.84 7.03 4.23
CA ASP A 364 7.94 7.96 3.10
C ASP A 364 8.26 7.25 1.77
N GLU A 365 9.24 6.35 1.76
CA GLU A 365 9.65 5.54 0.62
C GLU A 365 10.38 4.27 1.08
N ASN A 366 10.94 3.50 0.14
CA ASN A 366 11.39 2.13 0.39
C ASN A 366 12.91 1.99 0.61
N ASP A 367 13.68 3.07 0.73
CA ASP A 367 15.15 3.18 0.68
C ASP A 367 15.80 2.66 -0.60
N GLY A 368 15.02 2.07 -1.50
CA GLY A 368 15.50 1.18 -2.55
C GLY A 368 15.39 -0.32 -2.23
N PHE A 369 14.93 -0.75 -1.05
CA PHE A 369 14.63 -2.15 -0.76
C PHE A 369 13.55 -2.70 -1.69
N PHE A 370 13.70 -3.98 -2.06
CA PHE A 370 12.86 -4.66 -3.02
C PHE A 370 11.41 -4.78 -2.53
N ASP A 371 10.48 -4.66 -3.48
CA ASP A 371 9.09 -5.06 -3.35
C ASP A 371 8.63 -5.66 -4.69
N HIS A 372 7.94 -6.79 -4.65
CA HIS A 372 7.62 -7.57 -5.84
C HIS A 372 6.39 -7.07 -6.60
N MET A 373 5.56 -6.24 -5.96
CA MET A 373 4.24 -5.92 -6.48
C MET A 373 4.29 -4.92 -7.64
N PRO A 374 3.54 -5.16 -8.73
CA PRO A 374 3.38 -4.16 -9.78
C PRO A 374 2.71 -2.92 -9.20
N THR A 375 3.35 -1.76 -9.39
CA THR A 375 2.86 -0.50 -8.86
C THR A 375 1.68 0.03 -9.68
N PRO A 376 0.61 0.56 -9.06
CA PRO A 376 -0.58 1.06 -9.78
C PRO A 376 -0.33 2.44 -10.41
N SER A 377 0.86 2.64 -11.00
CA SER A 377 1.27 3.89 -11.62
C SER A 377 0.51 4.17 -12.92
N ALA A 378 0.49 5.44 -13.33
CA ALA A 378 -0.02 5.81 -14.65
C ALA A 378 0.65 4.99 -15.78
N PRO A 379 -0.04 4.77 -16.93
CA PRO A 379 0.55 4.08 -18.07
C PRO A 379 1.82 4.79 -18.55
N SER A 380 2.89 4.03 -18.75
CA SER A 380 4.15 4.53 -19.32
C SER A 380 3.96 4.99 -20.77
N ARG A 381 4.93 5.71 -21.33
CA ARG A 381 4.99 6.02 -22.75
C ARG A 381 5.99 5.13 -23.47
N ASN A 382 5.65 4.71 -24.68
CA ASN A 382 6.58 4.11 -25.63
C ASN A 382 7.52 5.18 -26.20
N ASP A 383 8.57 4.77 -26.90
CA ASP A 383 9.54 5.68 -27.52
C ASP A 383 8.91 6.64 -28.55
N ASP A 384 7.78 6.26 -29.15
CA ASP A 384 7.01 7.11 -30.07
C ASP A 384 6.06 8.10 -29.37
N GLY A 385 6.06 8.12 -28.03
CA GLY A 385 5.24 9.00 -27.19
C GLY A 385 3.82 8.49 -26.90
N THR A 386 3.38 7.40 -27.55
CA THR A 386 2.08 6.77 -27.28
C THR A 386 2.07 6.08 -25.91
N LEU A 387 0.89 5.90 -25.31
CA LEU A 387 0.79 5.19 -24.04
C LEU A 387 0.97 3.68 -24.23
N ALA A 388 1.77 3.07 -23.36
CA ALA A 388 1.80 1.63 -23.15
C ALA A 388 0.58 1.22 -22.31
N GLY A 389 -0.57 1.10 -22.98
CA GLY A 389 -1.88 0.87 -22.38
C GLY A 389 -2.81 2.07 -22.54
N LYS A 390 -3.84 2.20 -21.71
CA LYS A 390 -4.90 3.23 -21.86
C LYS A 390 -5.49 3.66 -20.51
N SER A 391 -6.28 4.72 -20.53
CA SER A 391 -7.02 5.21 -19.36
C SER A 391 -8.44 5.61 -19.77
N THR A 392 -9.42 5.41 -18.90
CA THR A 392 -10.74 6.03 -19.05
C THR A 392 -10.75 7.49 -18.59
N LEU A 393 -9.73 7.91 -17.83
CA LEU A 393 -9.50 9.32 -17.52
C LEU A 393 -8.95 10.02 -18.76
N THR A 394 -9.32 11.28 -18.91
CA THR A 394 -8.82 12.12 -20.01
C THR A 394 -7.33 12.45 -19.86
N ASP A 395 -6.66 12.79 -20.97
CA ASP A 395 -5.25 13.21 -20.95
C ASP A 395 -4.99 14.36 -19.97
N ALA A 396 -5.92 15.32 -19.88
CA ALA A 396 -5.81 16.45 -18.94
C ALA A 396 -5.87 16.00 -17.47
N GLN A 397 -6.69 15.00 -17.15
CA GLN A 397 -6.77 14.42 -15.80
C GLN A 397 -5.53 13.60 -15.44
N MET A 398 -4.88 13.01 -16.45
CA MET A 398 -3.65 12.24 -16.28
C MET A 398 -2.38 13.10 -16.31
N ALA A 399 -2.44 14.33 -16.83
CA ALA A 399 -1.26 15.16 -17.11
C ALA A 399 -0.36 15.36 -15.88
N PHE A 400 -0.93 15.52 -14.68
CA PHE A 400 -0.19 15.73 -13.43
C PHE A 400 0.59 14.49 -12.94
N GLU A 401 0.40 13.32 -13.56
CA GLU A 401 1.11 12.09 -13.19
C GLU A 401 2.42 11.88 -13.94
N TYR A 402 2.77 12.76 -14.88
CA TYR A 402 3.96 12.62 -15.73
C TYR A 402 4.98 13.72 -15.44
N PHE A 403 6.26 13.35 -15.40
CA PHE A 403 7.37 14.29 -15.26
C PHE A 403 7.58 15.12 -16.53
N THR A 404 6.70 16.09 -16.74
CA THR A 404 6.61 16.95 -17.93
C THR A 404 6.53 18.45 -17.59
N TYR A 405 6.46 18.77 -16.30
CA TYR A 405 6.42 20.14 -15.79
C TYR A 405 7.83 20.69 -15.61
N PRO A 406 8.03 22.02 -15.69
CA PRO A 406 9.32 22.63 -15.42
C PRO A 406 9.80 22.31 -13.99
N PRO A 407 11.13 22.27 -13.77
CA PRO A 407 11.69 22.05 -12.44
C PRO A 407 11.32 23.20 -11.50
N ALA A 408 10.97 22.88 -10.25
CA ALA A 408 10.61 23.89 -9.24
C ALA A 408 11.80 24.77 -8.81
N THR A 409 13.03 24.26 -8.93
CA THR A 409 14.28 25.00 -8.70
C THR A 409 15.32 24.62 -9.76
N PRO A 410 16.39 25.41 -9.95
CA PRO A 410 17.50 25.03 -10.82
C PRO A 410 18.26 23.77 -10.41
N LYS A 411 18.08 23.26 -9.18
CA LYS A 411 18.73 22.03 -8.70
C LYS A 411 17.93 20.77 -9.06
N GLN A 412 16.64 20.89 -9.34
CA GLN A 412 15.80 19.76 -9.76
C GLN A 412 16.23 19.23 -11.13
N LEU A 413 15.85 17.98 -11.43
CA LEU A 413 16.17 17.34 -12.70
C LEU A 413 15.35 17.94 -13.84
N THR A 414 15.85 17.75 -15.06
CA THR A 414 15.07 17.99 -16.28
C THR A 414 14.01 16.91 -16.44
N ALA A 415 12.80 17.33 -16.83
CA ALA A 415 11.69 16.46 -17.16
C ALA A 415 12.06 15.38 -18.18
N ASP A 416 11.70 14.12 -17.88
CA ASP A 416 11.97 12.94 -18.73
C ASP A 416 10.68 12.25 -19.25
N GLY A 417 9.51 12.80 -18.93
CA GLY A 417 8.20 12.31 -19.36
C GLY A 417 7.70 11.05 -18.64
N LYS A 418 8.48 10.47 -17.71
CA LYS A 418 8.10 9.23 -17.04
C LYS A 418 7.01 9.46 -15.99
N PRO A 419 6.16 8.46 -15.71
CA PRO A 419 5.21 8.52 -14.61
C PRO A 419 5.89 8.75 -13.27
N TYR A 420 5.31 9.60 -12.42
CA TYR A 420 5.76 9.80 -11.05
C TYR A 420 5.51 8.57 -10.18
N GLY A 421 4.31 8.00 -10.24
CA GLY A 421 3.88 6.90 -9.38
C GLY A 421 2.39 6.60 -9.50
N PRO A 422 1.73 6.01 -8.47
CA PRO A 422 2.28 5.56 -7.19
C PRO A 422 3.54 4.70 -7.33
N GLY A 423 4.43 4.81 -6.36
CA GLY A 423 5.71 4.11 -6.27
C GLY A 423 5.59 2.69 -5.69
N MET A 424 6.66 2.20 -5.07
CA MET A 424 6.70 0.88 -4.43
C MET A 424 5.87 0.81 -3.16
N ARG A 425 5.47 -0.40 -2.74
CA ARG A 425 4.75 -0.54 -1.48
C ARG A 425 5.64 -0.21 -0.29
N VAL A 426 5.05 0.48 0.67
CA VAL A 426 5.64 0.77 1.99
C VAL A 426 4.66 0.35 3.08
N PRO A 427 5.13 -0.02 4.29
CA PRO A 427 4.22 -0.41 5.36
C PRO A 427 3.26 0.73 5.76
N MET A 428 2.01 0.38 6.03
CA MET A 428 1.01 1.29 6.59
C MET A 428 0.11 0.55 7.58
N TRP A 429 0.10 0.99 8.83
CA TRP A 429 -0.86 0.54 9.85
C TRP A 429 -1.91 1.62 10.09
N VAL A 430 -3.15 1.16 10.23
CA VAL A 430 -4.24 1.96 10.80
C VAL A 430 -4.50 1.43 12.20
N ILE A 431 -3.99 2.13 13.21
CA ILE A 431 -4.02 1.71 14.62
C ILE A 431 -5.12 2.49 15.34
N SER A 432 -6.19 1.79 15.74
CA SER A 432 -7.38 2.43 16.30
C SER A 432 -8.31 1.42 16.97
N PRO A 433 -9.16 1.84 17.93
CA PRO A 433 -10.24 0.99 18.42
C PRO A 433 -11.17 0.43 17.31
N TRP A 434 -11.34 1.15 16.18
CA TRP A 434 -12.15 0.69 15.04
C TRP A 434 -11.43 -0.28 14.08
N SER A 435 -10.11 -0.48 14.22
CA SER A 435 -9.31 -1.32 13.31
C SER A 435 -8.81 -2.61 13.95
N ARG A 436 -9.27 -2.93 15.17
CA ARG A 436 -8.86 -4.12 15.95
C ARG A 436 -9.21 -5.43 15.26
N GLY A 437 -8.35 -6.43 15.42
CA GLY A 437 -8.59 -7.82 15.01
C GLY A 437 -7.61 -8.37 13.98
N GLY A 438 -6.48 -7.71 13.74
CA GLY A 438 -5.46 -8.23 12.83
C GLY A 438 -5.93 -8.31 11.39
N TRP A 439 -6.53 -7.23 10.90
CA TRP A 439 -7.10 -7.18 9.56
C TRP A 439 -6.02 -6.87 8.51
N VAL A 440 -6.24 -7.32 7.28
CA VAL A 440 -5.54 -6.84 6.09
C VAL A 440 -6.51 -6.04 5.21
N ASN A 441 -6.02 -4.97 4.58
CA ASN A 441 -6.76 -4.25 3.55
C ASN A 441 -5.89 -4.11 2.29
N SER A 442 -6.41 -4.63 1.17
CA SER A 442 -5.71 -4.71 -0.12
C SER A 442 -6.23 -3.71 -1.16
N GLN A 443 -7.00 -2.71 -0.74
CA GLN A 443 -7.32 -1.55 -1.58
C GLN A 443 -6.04 -0.76 -1.86
N VAL A 444 -5.91 -0.22 -3.07
CA VAL A 444 -4.77 0.63 -3.43
C VAL A 444 -4.82 1.93 -2.62
N PHE A 445 -3.74 2.28 -1.95
CA PHE A 445 -3.56 3.55 -1.24
C PHE A 445 -2.18 4.17 -1.53
N ASP A 446 -2.05 5.47 -1.27
CA ASP A 446 -0.76 6.16 -1.20
C ASP A 446 -0.78 7.27 -0.13
N HIS A 447 0.23 8.15 -0.09
CA HIS A 447 0.27 9.24 0.90
C HIS A 447 -0.88 10.22 0.79
N THR A 448 -1.47 10.39 -0.39
CA THR A 448 -2.65 11.24 -0.57
C THR A 448 -3.88 10.66 0.12
N SER A 449 -3.91 9.34 0.34
CA SER A 449 -5.00 8.66 1.07
C SER A 449 -5.13 9.14 2.52
N ALA A 450 -4.04 9.55 3.17
CA ALA A 450 -4.08 10.14 4.51
C ALA A 450 -4.82 11.49 4.50
N LEU A 451 -4.52 12.36 3.52
CA LEU A 451 -5.23 13.63 3.36
C LEU A 451 -6.71 13.40 3.04
N ARG A 452 -7.03 12.43 2.17
CA ARG A 452 -8.42 12.08 1.86
C ARG A 452 -9.20 11.56 3.06
N PHE A 453 -8.56 10.82 3.97
CA PHE A 453 -9.20 10.46 5.24
C PHE A 453 -9.58 11.70 6.05
N LEU A 454 -8.69 12.69 6.10
CA LEU A 454 -8.96 13.98 6.75
C LEU A 454 -10.07 14.77 6.04
N GLU A 455 -10.15 14.73 4.70
CA GLU A 455 -11.27 15.30 3.94
C GLU A 455 -12.60 14.67 4.37
N GLN A 456 -12.67 13.32 4.41
CA GLN A 456 -13.86 12.58 4.80
C GLN A 456 -14.29 12.91 6.23
N ARG A 457 -13.33 13.10 7.13
CA ARG A 457 -13.62 13.38 8.53
C ARG A 457 -14.01 14.84 8.78
N PHE A 458 -13.25 15.79 8.24
CA PHE A 458 -13.33 17.20 8.63
C PHE A 458 -13.94 18.11 7.56
N GLY A 459 -14.22 17.59 6.35
CA GLY A 459 -14.82 18.36 5.25
C GLY A 459 -13.85 19.34 4.59
N VAL A 460 -12.55 19.24 4.86
CA VAL A 460 -11.52 20.13 4.30
C VAL A 460 -10.85 19.47 3.09
N VAL A 461 -11.23 19.88 1.89
CA VAL A 461 -10.74 19.30 0.62
C VAL A 461 -9.32 19.80 0.28
N GLU A 462 -8.46 18.89 -0.18
CA GLU A 462 -7.15 19.17 -0.80
C GLU A 462 -7.24 19.16 -2.34
N PRO A 463 -7.46 20.31 -2.99
CA PRO A 463 -7.59 20.39 -4.45
C PRO A 463 -6.31 20.01 -5.22
N ASN A 464 -5.14 19.96 -4.57
CA ASN A 464 -3.90 19.57 -5.24
C ASN A 464 -3.86 18.06 -5.57
N ILE A 465 -4.65 17.21 -4.91
CA ILE A 465 -4.69 15.78 -5.24
C ILE A 465 -5.28 15.61 -6.65
N SER A 466 -4.49 15.02 -7.55
CA SER A 466 -4.88 14.86 -8.96
C SER A 466 -6.13 13.99 -9.14
N ALA A 467 -6.78 14.14 -10.29
CA ALA A 467 -7.93 13.31 -10.65
C ALA A 467 -7.56 11.81 -10.69
N PHE A 468 -6.36 11.47 -11.17
CA PHE A 468 -5.86 10.10 -11.17
C PHE A 468 -5.75 9.52 -9.76
N ARG A 469 -5.10 10.23 -8.82
CA ARG A 469 -4.95 9.76 -7.43
C ARG A 469 -6.29 9.67 -6.71
N ARG A 470 -7.23 10.59 -6.98
CA ARG A 470 -8.60 10.52 -6.45
C ARG A 470 -9.37 9.29 -6.94
N ALA A 471 -9.15 8.91 -8.19
CA ALA A 471 -9.79 7.75 -8.79
C ALA A 471 -9.17 6.43 -8.31
N VAL A 472 -7.84 6.31 -8.32
CA VAL A 472 -7.13 5.03 -8.10
C VAL A 472 -6.90 4.72 -6.62
N CYS A 473 -6.44 5.69 -5.85
CA CYS A 473 -6.13 5.48 -4.43
C CYS A 473 -7.43 5.54 -3.60
N GLY A 474 -7.52 4.82 -2.49
CA GLY A 474 -8.62 4.96 -1.53
C GLY A 474 -8.42 6.12 -0.55
N ASP A 475 -9.35 6.27 0.38
CA ASP A 475 -9.36 7.32 1.42
C ASP A 475 -9.16 6.77 2.84
N LEU A 476 -8.68 5.52 2.95
CA LEU A 476 -8.49 4.74 4.19
C LEU A 476 -9.76 4.41 4.98
N THR A 477 -10.96 4.86 4.59
CA THR A 477 -12.17 4.59 5.38
C THR A 477 -12.53 3.10 5.43
N SER A 478 -12.21 2.34 4.37
CA SER A 478 -12.40 0.88 4.30
C SER A 478 -11.50 0.09 5.26
N THR A 479 -10.55 0.73 5.93
CA THR A 479 -9.67 0.08 6.92
C THR A 479 -10.31 -0.04 8.30
N LEU A 480 -11.42 0.68 8.55
CA LEU A 480 -12.03 0.86 9.87
C LEU A 480 -13.46 0.29 9.88
N ASN A 481 -13.82 -0.40 10.96
CA ASN A 481 -15.21 -0.83 11.21
C ASN A 481 -15.90 0.16 12.13
N PHE A 482 -16.59 1.17 11.58
CA PHE A 482 -17.36 2.12 12.38
C PHE A 482 -18.69 1.56 12.90
N VAL A 483 -19.27 0.58 12.21
CA VAL A 483 -20.62 0.06 12.51
C VAL A 483 -20.62 -0.82 13.76
N SER A 484 -19.68 -1.75 13.86
CA SER A 484 -19.60 -2.69 15.00
C SER A 484 -18.15 -2.91 15.51
N PRO A 485 -17.40 -1.84 15.85
CA PRO A 485 -15.98 -1.89 16.22
C PRO A 485 -15.67 -2.74 17.46
N ASN A 486 -16.67 -2.99 18.32
CA ASN A 486 -16.48 -3.58 19.64
C ASN A 486 -16.79 -5.09 19.70
N SER A 487 -17.03 -5.75 18.55
CA SER A 487 -17.36 -7.18 18.49
C SER A 487 -16.24 -8.10 18.01
N ALA A 488 -15.05 -7.56 17.70
CA ALA A 488 -13.94 -8.35 17.16
C ALA A 488 -13.32 -9.27 18.24
N THR A 489 -13.09 -10.54 17.90
CA THR A 489 -12.28 -11.45 18.72
C THR A 489 -10.82 -11.02 18.65
N LEU A 490 -10.20 -10.81 19.80
CA LEU A 490 -8.80 -10.37 19.86
C LEU A 490 -7.85 -11.57 19.63
N PRO A 491 -6.81 -11.42 18.79
CA PRO A 491 -5.80 -12.46 18.55
C PRO A 491 -4.88 -12.70 19.77
N THR A 492 -3.96 -13.67 19.66
CA THR A 492 -2.99 -14.06 20.71
C THR A 492 -1.57 -14.09 20.16
N LEU A 493 -0.61 -13.39 20.79
CA LEU A 493 0.80 -13.34 20.34
C LEU A 493 1.76 -12.97 21.46
N SER A 494 3.00 -13.45 21.48
CA SER A 494 4.04 -13.15 22.48
C SER A 494 4.89 -11.89 22.21
N GLY A 495 5.30 -11.15 23.26
CA GLY A 495 6.60 -10.42 23.27
C GLY A 495 6.63 -9.02 23.93
N ARG A 496 7.81 -8.61 24.43
CA ARG A 496 8.10 -7.30 25.07
C ARG A 496 9.49 -6.79 24.60
N THR A 497 9.66 -5.47 24.46
CA THR A 497 10.98 -4.81 24.32
C THR A 497 10.96 -3.46 25.07
N THR A 498 12.00 -3.10 25.81
CA THR A 498 12.14 -1.77 26.45
C THR A 498 13.06 -0.82 25.66
N LYS A 499 13.06 0.49 25.97
CA LYS A 499 13.98 1.47 25.35
C LYS A 499 15.44 1.03 25.49
N THR A 500 15.85 0.70 26.72
CA THR A 500 17.21 0.26 27.03
C THR A 500 17.57 -1.01 26.27
N ASP A 501 16.63 -1.95 26.13
CA ASP A 501 16.87 -3.17 25.35
C ASP A 501 17.05 -2.88 23.87
N ALA A 502 16.23 -1.98 23.29
CA ALA A 502 16.33 -1.59 21.88
C ALA A 502 17.64 -0.83 21.57
N ASP A 503 18.04 0.10 22.46
CA ASP A 503 19.30 0.82 22.36
C ASP A 503 20.49 -0.14 22.51
N GLY A 504 20.45 -1.05 23.48
CA GLY A 504 21.47 -2.07 23.71
C GLY A 504 21.61 -3.07 22.56
N LEU A 505 20.49 -3.55 22.01
CA LEU A 505 20.48 -4.43 20.83
C LEU A 505 21.09 -3.72 19.62
N THR A 506 20.72 -2.46 19.38
CA THR A 506 21.26 -1.67 18.25
C THR A 506 22.78 -1.49 18.41
N ALA A 507 23.25 -1.11 19.59
CA ALA A 507 24.69 -0.95 19.85
C ALA A 507 25.48 -2.27 19.72
N TRP A 508 24.90 -3.39 20.16
CA TRP A 508 25.51 -4.71 20.00
C TRP A 508 25.60 -5.13 18.52
N GLN A 509 24.54 -4.87 17.74
CA GLN A 509 24.49 -5.15 16.31
C GLN A 509 25.44 -4.27 15.50
N GLU A 510 25.58 -2.97 15.84
CA GLU A 510 26.55 -2.05 15.23
C GLU A 510 28.01 -2.54 15.32
N ALA A 511 28.33 -3.32 16.36
CA ALA A 511 29.65 -3.92 16.53
C ALA A 511 29.86 -5.23 15.73
N GLN A 512 28.83 -5.75 15.06
CA GLN A 512 28.91 -6.98 14.24
C GLN A 512 29.29 -6.67 12.77
N PRO A 513 29.94 -7.60 12.06
CA PRO A 513 30.16 -7.46 10.62
C PRO A 513 28.83 -7.41 9.84
N ALA A 514 28.86 -6.81 8.65
CA ALA A 514 27.72 -6.84 7.73
C ALA A 514 27.35 -8.28 7.36
N ILE A 515 26.06 -8.55 7.22
CA ILE A 515 25.55 -9.87 6.84
C ILE A 515 25.99 -10.14 5.39
N ALA A 516 26.80 -11.18 5.21
CA ALA A 516 27.21 -11.61 3.89
C ALA A 516 26.01 -12.16 3.12
N ILE A 517 25.94 -11.83 1.82
CA ILE A 517 24.91 -12.38 0.95
C ILE A 517 25.15 -13.89 0.82
N PRO A 518 24.15 -14.74 1.08
CA PRO A 518 24.33 -16.19 0.99
C PRO A 518 24.80 -16.61 -0.41
N THR A 519 25.82 -17.47 -0.48
CA THR A 519 26.34 -17.99 -1.76
C THR A 519 25.40 -18.98 -2.44
N GLN A 520 24.54 -19.64 -1.65
CA GLN A 520 23.39 -20.41 -2.11
C GLN A 520 22.13 -19.71 -1.62
N GLN A 521 21.32 -19.22 -2.55
CA GLN A 521 20.06 -18.57 -2.24
C GLN A 521 18.89 -19.45 -2.67
N THR A 522 17.84 -19.42 -1.86
CA THR A 522 16.52 -19.99 -2.15
C THR A 522 15.49 -18.97 -1.72
N LEU A 523 14.40 -18.83 -2.49
CA LEU A 523 13.34 -17.90 -2.10
C LEU A 523 12.74 -18.36 -0.77
N ALA A 524 12.64 -17.43 0.17
CA ALA A 524 12.09 -17.71 1.47
C ALA A 524 10.61 -18.09 1.34
N PRO A 525 10.17 -19.24 1.89
CA PRO A 525 8.76 -19.56 1.89
C PRO A 525 8.02 -18.57 2.79
N GLN A 526 6.91 -18.02 2.29
CA GLN A 526 5.95 -17.30 3.14
C GLN A 526 5.17 -18.33 3.97
N ALA A 527 4.99 -18.08 5.27
CA ALA A 527 4.19 -18.96 6.11
C ALA A 527 2.74 -19.01 5.58
N PRO A 528 2.14 -20.20 5.42
CA PRO A 528 0.76 -20.32 5.00
C PRO A 528 -0.19 -19.81 6.09
N GLY A 529 -1.33 -19.27 5.70
CA GLY A 529 -2.36 -18.82 6.63
C GLY A 529 -3.22 -17.70 6.05
N THR A 530 -4.39 -17.52 6.65
CA THR A 530 -5.31 -16.44 6.29
C THR A 530 -5.40 -15.41 7.40
N ARG A 531 -5.78 -14.20 7.03
CA ARG A 531 -6.14 -13.11 7.94
C ARG A 531 -7.55 -12.62 7.62
N PRO A 532 -8.28 -12.09 8.60
CA PRO A 532 -9.46 -11.27 8.32
C PRO A 532 -9.10 -10.18 7.31
N SER A 533 -9.90 -10.05 6.25
CA SER A 533 -9.64 -9.10 5.16
C SER A 533 -10.84 -8.18 4.97
N ARG A 534 -10.58 -6.89 4.84
CA ARG A 534 -11.64 -5.88 4.66
C ARG A 534 -12.31 -6.01 3.30
N ALA A 535 -13.60 -5.65 3.26
CA ALA A 535 -14.33 -5.48 2.02
C ALA A 535 -13.64 -4.45 1.12
N LEU A 536 -13.52 -4.74 -0.18
CA LEU A 536 -12.90 -3.84 -1.15
C LEU A 536 -13.91 -3.32 -2.19
N PRO A 537 -13.69 -2.14 -2.77
CA PRO A 537 -14.65 -1.47 -3.65
C PRO A 537 -14.53 -1.90 -5.12
N TYR A 538 -14.19 -3.16 -5.41
CA TYR A 538 -13.86 -3.62 -6.76
C TYR A 538 -14.83 -4.66 -7.30
N GLU A 539 -15.18 -4.55 -8.58
CA GLU A 539 -15.84 -5.62 -9.33
C GLU A 539 -15.20 -5.65 -10.72
N LEU A 540 -14.22 -6.54 -10.90
CA LEU A 540 -13.30 -6.48 -12.03
C LEU A 540 -13.55 -7.59 -13.03
N HIS A 541 -13.51 -7.24 -14.31
CA HIS A 541 -13.61 -8.20 -15.40
C HIS A 541 -12.56 -7.92 -16.47
N THR A 542 -12.06 -9.01 -17.05
CA THR A 542 -11.26 -8.99 -18.26
C THR A 542 -11.68 -10.18 -19.10
N SER A 543 -12.01 -9.93 -20.35
CA SER A 543 -12.38 -10.97 -21.31
C SER A 543 -11.58 -10.76 -22.60
N ALA A 544 -11.24 -11.85 -23.28
CA ALA A 544 -10.61 -11.79 -24.59
C ALA A 544 -11.64 -11.89 -25.70
N ARG A 545 -11.23 -11.45 -26.89
CA ARG A 545 -11.89 -11.73 -28.15
C ARG A 545 -10.82 -11.88 -29.22
N GLU A 546 -10.78 -13.04 -29.84
CA GLU A 546 -9.90 -13.28 -30.98
C GLU A 546 -10.51 -12.75 -32.27
N GLN A 547 -9.72 -11.99 -33.02
CA GLN A 547 -10.07 -11.37 -34.29
C GLN A 547 -9.14 -11.91 -35.37
N ALA A 548 -9.28 -13.21 -35.69
CA ALA A 548 -8.37 -13.92 -36.60
C ALA A 548 -8.24 -13.28 -38.00
N ARG A 549 -9.29 -12.59 -38.50
CA ARG A 549 -9.22 -11.89 -39.80
C ARG A 549 -8.33 -10.64 -39.77
N GLU A 550 -8.11 -10.08 -38.60
CA GLU A 550 -7.32 -8.87 -38.37
C GLU A 550 -5.96 -9.18 -37.76
N ASN A 551 -5.64 -10.47 -37.54
CA ASN A 551 -4.47 -10.94 -36.78
C ASN A 551 -4.34 -10.26 -35.42
N ARG A 552 -5.47 -10.13 -34.69
CA ARG A 552 -5.51 -9.49 -33.38
C ARG A 552 -6.18 -10.32 -32.32
N VAL A 553 -5.71 -10.19 -31.09
CA VAL A 553 -6.48 -10.52 -29.89
C VAL A 553 -6.81 -9.23 -29.16
N GLN A 554 -8.09 -9.04 -28.86
CA GLN A 554 -8.59 -7.89 -28.12
C GLN A 554 -8.87 -8.31 -26.67
N LEU A 555 -8.44 -7.50 -25.71
CA LEU A 555 -8.88 -7.62 -24.32
C LEU A 555 -9.84 -6.48 -23.99
N LEU A 556 -10.95 -6.79 -23.33
CA LEU A 556 -11.87 -5.83 -22.73
C LEU A 556 -11.64 -5.84 -21.22
N PHE A 557 -11.40 -4.68 -20.63
CA PHE A 557 -11.26 -4.46 -19.20
C PHE A 557 -12.48 -3.70 -18.70
N ALA A 558 -13.09 -4.16 -17.60
CA ALA A 558 -14.22 -3.48 -16.98
C ALA A 558 -14.06 -3.45 -15.46
N ASN A 559 -14.48 -2.33 -14.88
CA ASN A 559 -14.71 -2.20 -13.45
C ASN A 559 -16.19 -1.92 -13.26
N ALA A 560 -16.97 -2.97 -13.00
CA ALA A 560 -18.42 -2.90 -12.84
C ALA A 560 -18.84 -2.37 -11.46
N SER A 561 -17.88 -2.03 -10.60
CA SER A 561 -18.14 -1.53 -9.26
C SER A 561 -19.04 -0.29 -9.31
N SER A 562 -20.00 -0.24 -8.38
CA SER A 562 -20.81 0.96 -8.13
C SER A 562 -20.11 1.95 -7.18
N ALA A 563 -18.96 1.58 -6.61
CA ALA A 563 -18.13 2.48 -5.83
C ALA A 563 -17.42 3.51 -6.73
N GLN A 564 -16.66 4.45 -6.16
CA GLN A 564 -15.94 5.48 -6.94
C GLN A 564 -14.47 5.13 -7.23
N THR A 565 -14.03 3.92 -6.92
CA THR A 565 -12.61 3.52 -7.01
C THR A 565 -12.29 2.89 -8.36
N ALA A 566 -11.34 3.48 -9.09
CA ALA A 566 -10.76 2.94 -10.30
C ALA A 566 -9.82 1.76 -10.01
N ALA A 567 -9.60 0.90 -11.01
CA ALA A 567 -8.61 -0.17 -10.97
C ALA A 567 -7.52 0.06 -12.01
N VAL A 568 -6.30 -0.37 -11.70
CA VAL A 568 -5.19 -0.45 -12.65
C VAL A 568 -4.95 -1.92 -12.97
N PHE A 569 -5.11 -2.29 -14.24
CA PHE A 569 -4.73 -3.60 -14.75
C PHE A 569 -3.36 -3.53 -15.41
N HIS A 570 -2.53 -4.53 -15.18
CA HIS A 570 -1.23 -4.70 -15.83
C HIS A 570 -1.32 -5.87 -16.81
N VAL A 571 -0.79 -5.70 -18.02
CA VAL A 571 -0.70 -6.78 -19.00
C VAL A 571 0.74 -6.97 -19.42
N TYR A 572 1.27 -8.16 -19.11
CA TYR A 572 2.56 -8.64 -19.56
C TYR A 572 2.33 -9.57 -20.74
N ASP A 573 2.90 -9.22 -21.88
CA ASP A 573 2.95 -10.09 -23.05
C ASP A 573 4.11 -11.08 -22.83
N LYS A 574 3.78 -12.33 -22.49
CA LYS A 574 4.78 -13.34 -22.14
C LYS A 574 5.64 -13.77 -23.32
N LEU A 575 5.23 -13.46 -24.56
CA LEU A 575 6.06 -13.65 -25.75
C LEU A 575 7.07 -12.51 -25.94
N HIS A 576 6.83 -11.34 -25.32
CA HIS A 576 7.62 -10.12 -25.47
C HIS A 576 7.81 -9.38 -24.15
N LEU A 577 8.37 -10.05 -23.14
CA LEU A 577 8.63 -9.49 -21.80
C LEU A 577 9.71 -8.40 -21.77
N ASP A 578 10.38 -8.16 -22.90
CA ASP A 578 11.24 -7.00 -23.14
C ASP A 578 10.45 -5.72 -23.40
N ARG A 579 9.18 -5.80 -23.80
CA ARG A 579 8.32 -4.62 -24.02
C ARG A 579 7.86 -4.02 -22.70
N ILE A 580 7.47 -2.75 -22.74
CA ILE A 580 6.85 -2.09 -21.58
C ILE A 580 5.51 -2.80 -21.31
N PRO A 581 5.25 -3.31 -20.08
CA PRO A 581 3.96 -3.87 -19.76
C PRO A 581 2.87 -2.82 -19.89
N ARG A 582 1.76 -3.16 -20.54
CA ARG A 582 0.66 -2.22 -20.76
C ARG A 582 -0.13 -2.03 -19.47
N ARG A 583 -0.46 -0.79 -19.11
CA ARG A 583 -1.32 -0.48 -17.96
C ARG A 583 -2.65 0.11 -18.40
N TYR A 584 -3.72 -0.31 -17.74
CA TYR A 584 -5.07 0.10 -18.04
C TYR A 584 -5.76 0.66 -16.80
N VAL A 585 -6.03 1.96 -16.81
CA VAL A 585 -6.74 2.65 -15.72
C VAL A 585 -8.23 2.68 -16.07
N VAL A 586 -9.04 1.98 -15.27
CA VAL A 586 -10.49 1.84 -15.51
C VAL A 586 -11.24 2.37 -14.30
N GLU A 587 -11.88 3.53 -14.46
CA GLU A 587 -12.81 4.06 -13.48
C GLU A 587 -13.99 3.11 -13.24
N ALA A 588 -14.56 3.18 -12.05
CA ALA A 588 -15.75 2.43 -11.69
C ALA A 588 -16.93 2.74 -12.63
N GLY A 589 -17.71 1.71 -12.94
CA GLY A 589 -18.80 1.75 -13.91
C GLY A 589 -18.35 1.91 -15.36
N LYS A 590 -17.04 1.88 -15.67
CA LYS A 590 -16.51 2.03 -17.03
C LYS A 590 -15.81 0.77 -17.53
N SER A 591 -15.53 0.78 -18.82
CA SER A 591 -14.74 -0.23 -19.51
C SER A 591 -13.83 0.42 -20.54
N LEU A 592 -12.73 -0.26 -20.87
CA LEU A 592 -11.88 0.06 -22.02
C LEU A 592 -11.45 -1.24 -22.70
N ASP A 593 -11.08 -1.16 -23.97
CA ASP A 593 -10.49 -2.28 -24.69
C ASP A 593 -9.15 -1.91 -25.31
N ASP A 594 -8.34 -2.94 -25.58
CA ASP A 594 -7.12 -2.80 -26.38
C ASP A 594 -6.81 -4.07 -27.15
N ALA A 595 -5.99 -3.96 -28.20
CA ALA A 595 -5.65 -5.06 -29.09
C ALA A 595 -4.14 -5.29 -29.19
N TRP A 596 -3.79 -6.56 -29.38
CA TRP A 596 -2.44 -7.04 -29.66
C TRP A 596 -2.43 -7.58 -31.08
N ASP A 597 -1.56 -7.02 -31.91
CA ASP A 597 -1.24 -7.56 -33.23
C ASP A 597 -0.30 -8.76 -33.04
N VAL A 598 -0.74 -9.93 -33.49
CA VAL A 598 -0.01 -11.20 -33.34
C VAL A 598 0.65 -11.64 -34.66
N SER A 599 0.69 -10.76 -35.66
CA SER A 599 1.26 -11.07 -36.98
C SER A 599 2.74 -11.44 -36.89
N ALA A 600 3.50 -10.78 -36.01
CA ALA A 600 4.91 -11.08 -35.75
C ALA A 600 5.12 -12.42 -35.03
N ASP A 601 4.11 -12.91 -34.32
CA ASP A 601 4.15 -14.13 -33.49
C ASP A 601 3.53 -15.33 -34.19
N SER A 602 3.31 -15.22 -35.50
CA SER A 602 2.65 -16.24 -36.32
C SER A 602 1.27 -16.63 -35.78
N GLY A 603 0.54 -15.67 -35.21
CA GLY A 603 -0.79 -15.89 -34.64
C GLY A 603 -0.81 -16.22 -33.15
N GLN A 604 0.34 -16.53 -32.54
CA GLN A 604 0.43 -16.89 -31.12
C GLN A 604 0.29 -15.68 -30.20
N TYR A 605 -0.28 -15.89 -29.02
CA TYR A 605 -0.34 -14.91 -27.95
C TYR A 605 -0.33 -15.58 -26.57
N ASP A 606 0.24 -14.91 -25.56
CA ASP A 606 0.21 -15.31 -24.14
C ASP A 606 0.20 -14.03 -23.28
N LEU A 607 -0.99 -13.61 -22.83
CA LEU A 607 -1.21 -12.35 -22.12
C LEU A 607 -1.51 -12.62 -20.65
N TRP A 608 -0.61 -12.14 -19.78
CA TRP A 608 -0.68 -12.26 -18.34
C TRP A 608 -1.21 -10.97 -17.70
N VAL A 609 -2.41 -11.02 -17.16
CA VAL A 609 -3.12 -9.87 -16.59
C VAL A 609 -3.09 -9.91 -15.06
N LEU A 610 -2.70 -8.80 -14.45
CA LEU A 610 -2.71 -8.60 -13.00
C LEU A 610 -3.57 -7.39 -12.62
N GLY A 611 -4.23 -7.45 -11.46
CA GLY A 611 -4.97 -6.36 -10.87
C GLY A 611 -4.86 -6.35 -9.33
N PRO A 612 -5.61 -5.48 -8.64
CA PRO A 612 -5.58 -5.41 -7.19
C PRO A 612 -6.15 -6.69 -6.54
N ASN A 613 -5.76 -6.95 -5.29
CA ASN A 613 -6.26 -8.05 -4.46
C ASN A 613 -6.23 -9.45 -5.12
N GLY A 614 -5.09 -9.83 -5.73
CA GLY A 614 -4.91 -11.15 -6.34
C GLY A 614 -5.75 -11.38 -7.61
N TYR A 615 -6.36 -10.33 -8.17
CA TYR A 615 -7.04 -10.42 -9.46
C TYR A 615 -6.05 -10.84 -10.56
N HIS A 616 -6.29 -11.98 -11.18
CA HIS A 616 -5.45 -12.51 -12.24
C HIS A 616 -6.27 -13.10 -13.39
N ARG A 617 -5.82 -12.85 -14.61
CA ARG A 617 -6.30 -13.50 -15.83
C ARG A 617 -5.12 -13.92 -16.70
N SER A 618 -5.23 -15.06 -17.36
CA SER A 618 -4.29 -15.46 -18.41
C SER A 618 -5.06 -15.79 -19.69
N PHE A 619 -4.58 -15.29 -20.82
CA PHE A 619 -5.14 -15.54 -22.14
C PHE A 619 -4.01 -16.02 -23.06
N ALA A 620 -3.99 -17.31 -23.38
CA ALA A 620 -3.05 -17.89 -24.34
C ALA A 620 -3.78 -18.62 -25.47
N GLY A 621 -3.20 -18.58 -26.67
CA GLY A 621 -3.79 -19.17 -27.86
C GLY A 621 -2.98 -18.93 -29.12
N ASP A 622 -3.55 -19.37 -30.24
CA ASP A 622 -2.98 -19.26 -31.57
C ASP A 622 -4.08 -19.02 -32.62
N LEU A 623 -4.06 -17.85 -33.27
CA LEU A 623 -5.04 -17.48 -34.30
C LEU A 623 -4.95 -18.35 -35.56
N MET A 624 -3.86 -19.11 -35.78
CA MET A 624 -3.65 -20.03 -36.90
C MET A 624 -4.28 -21.42 -36.69
N ARG A 625 -5.15 -21.56 -35.68
CA ARG A 625 -5.91 -22.77 -35.34
C ARG A 625 -6.64 -23.44 -36.51
N ALA A 626 -6.99 -24.73 -36.30
CA ALA A 626 -7.87 -25.47 -37.20
C ALA A 626 -9.21 -24.75 -37.44
N ALA A 627 -9.66 -24.72 -38.70
CA ALA A 627 -10.82 -23.97 -39.14
C ALA A 627 -12.08 -24.31 -38.30
N GLY A 628 -12.70 -23.28 -37.73
CA GLY A 628 -14.04 -23.38 -37.13
C GLY A 628 -14.12 -23.57 -35.61
N ALA A 629 -13.01 -23.67 -34.87
CA ALA A 629 -13.02 -23.52 -33.41
C ALA A 629 -12.99 -22.03 -33.04
N GLN A 630 -13.93 -21.53 -32.24
CA GLN A 630 -13.93 -20.15 -31.71
C GLN A 630 -14.45 -20.09 -30.25
N PRO A 631 -13.78 -20.80 -29.33
CA PRO A 631 -14.14 -20.75 -27.91
C PRO A 631 -13.80 -19.39 -27.31
N GLU A 632 -14.61 -18.94 -26.34
CA GLU A 632 -14.23 -17.84 -25.45
C GLU A 632 -14.94 -17.99 -24.10
N ILE A 633 -14.34 -17.42 -23.05
CA ILE A 633 -14.84 -17.54 -21.69
C ILE A 633 -15.24 -16.17 -21.14
N GLN A 634 -16.42 -16.11 -20.55
CA GLN A 634 -16.87 -14.96 -19.78
C GLN A 634 -17.16 -15.38 -18.35
N VAL A 635 -16.57 -14.66 -17.39
CA VAL A 635 -16.79 -14.88 -15.96
C VAL A 635 -17.71 -13.80 -15.43
N CYS A 636 -18.81 -14.23 -14.82
CA CYS A 636 -19.82 -13.38 -14.21
C CYS A 636 -19.89 -13.68 -12.70
N TYR A 637 -20.24 -12.66 -11.91
CA TYR A 637 -20.51 -12.81 -10.49
C TYR A 637 -22.01 -12.90 -10.26
N VAL A 638 -22.43 -13.84 -9.41
CA VAL A 638 -23.83 -14.02 -9.00
C VAL A 638 -23.94 -13.67 -7.52
N PRO A 639 -24.27 -12.41 -7.17
CA PRO A 639 -24.39 -11.98 -5.78
C PRO A 639 -25.72 -12.49 -5.20
N CYS A 640 -25.68 -13.67 -4.59
CA CYS A 640 -26.78 -14.27 -3.83
C CYS A 640 -26.32 -14.61 -2.39
N ASP A 641 -27.19 -15.21 -1.57
CA ASP A 641 -26.88 -15.55 -0.17
C ASP A 641 -25.68 -16.52 -0.04
N ASP A 642 -25.48 -17.38 -1.05
CA ASP A 642 -24.30 -18.22 -1.23
C ASP A 642 -23.60 -17.84 -2.55
N PRO A 643 -22.76 -16.78 -2.56
CA PRO A 643 -22.22 -16.18 -3.76
C PRO A 643 -21.57 -17.20 -4.69
N GLN A 644 -21.83 -17.06 -5.99
CA GLN A 644 -21.34 -17.99 -7.01
C GLN A 644 -20.54 -17.26 -8.09
N VAL A 645 -19.53 -17.95 -8.60
CA VAL A 645 -18.94 -17.61 -9.89
C VAL A 645 -19.72 -18.36 -10.96
N GLN A 646 -20.14 -17.64 -11.99
CA GLN A 646 -20.71 -18.23 -13.21
C GLN A 646 -19.69 -18.12 -14.35
N VAL A 647 -19.49 -19.22 -15.05
CA VAL A 647 -18.59 -19.33 -16.19
C VAL A 647 -19.42 -19.64 -17.42
N LYS A 648 -19.45 -18.68 -18.35
CA LYS A 648 -20.08 -18.82 -19.66
C LYS A 648 -19.06 -19.30 -20.68
N LEU A 649 -19.37 -20.42 -21.32
CA LEU A 649 -18.55 -21.14 -22.27
C LEU A 649 -19.09 -20.85 -23.67
N HIS A 650 -18.57 -19.82 -24.33
CA HIS A 650 -19.05 -19.41 -25.65
C HIS A 650 -18.42 -20.29 -26.72
N ASN A 651 -19.22 -21.00 -27.51
CA ASN A 651 -18.76 -21.70 -28.71
C ASN A 651 -19.23 -20.94 -29.96
N ASN A 652 -18.46 -19.95 -30.38
CA ASN A 652 -18.75 -19.20 -31.61
C ASN A 652 -18.34 -19.96 -32.89
N GLY A 653 -17.92 -21.22 -32.74
CA GLY A 653 -17.46 -22.08 -33.80
C GLY A 653 -18.58 -22.72 -34.63
N SER A 654 -18.19 -23.64 -35.50
CA SER A 654 -19.10 -24.36 -36.42
C SER A 654 -19.33 -25.83 -36.05
N GLN A 655 -18.71 -26.30 -34.97
CA GLN A 655 -18.83 -27.66 -34.46
C GLN A 655 -19.07 -27.62 -32.95
N ALA A 656 -19.72 -28.63 -32.40
CA ALA A 656 -19.79 -28.82 -30.95
C ALA A 656 -18.38 -28.93 -30.37
N ARG A 657 -18.19 -28.35 -29.18
CA ARG A 657 -16.90 -28.31 -28.48
C ARG A 657 -17.06 -28.68 -27.02
N THR A 658 -16.12 -29.45 -26.51
CA THR A 658 -16.04 -29.78 -25.08
C THR A 658 -15.03 -28.88 -24.41
N PHE A 659 -15.51 -28.13 -23.42
CA PHE A 659 -14.70 -27.32 -22.53
C PHE A 659 -14.35 -28.13 -21.29
N THR A 660 -13.10 -28.02 -20.83
CA THR A 660 -12.64 -28.59 -19.57
C THR A 660 -12.23 -27.44 -18.65
N VAL A 661 -12.92 -27.31 -17.52
CA VAL A 661 -12.66 -26.32 -16.47
C VAL A 661 -11.95 -27.01 -15.32
N GLN A 662 -10.63 -26.84 -15.24
CA GLN A 662 -9.78 -27.37 -14.18
C GLN A 662 -9.78 -26.42 -12.98
N ALA A 663 -10.14 -26.93 -11.80
CA ALA A 663 -9.91 -26.19 -10.55
C ALA A 663 -8.40 -26.14 -10.28
N MET A 664 -7.87 -24.93 -10.03
CA MET A 664 -6.44 -24.72 -9.73
C MET A 664 -6.20 -24.57 -8.22
N ALA A 665 -7.14 -23.94 -7.51
CA ALA A 665 -7.11 -23.83 -6.06
C ALA A 665 -8.52 -23.86 -5.45
N TYR A 666 -8.58 -24.04 -4.13
CA TYR A 666 -9.77 -24.04 -3.27
C TYR A 666 -10.78 -25.18 -3.47
N ARG A 667 -10.71 -25.88 -4.61
CA ARG A 667 -11.70 -26.89 -4.99
C ARG A 667 -11.01 -28.15 -5.51
N ASN A 668 -11.55 -29.30 -5.10
CA ASN A 668 -11.05 -30.63 -5.46
C ASN A 668 -12.08 -31.45 -6.24
N ASP A 669 -13.21 -30.85 -6.62
CA ASP A 669 -14.32 -31.47 -7.32
C ASP A 669 -14.34 -31.17 -8.83
N GLY A 670 -13.30 -30.51 -9.34
CA GLY A 670 -12.99 -30.42 -10.77
C GLY A 670 -12.03 -31.55 -11.23
N PRO A 671 -11.71 -31.64 -12.53
CA PRO A 671 -12.20 -30.77 -13.60
C PRO A 671 -13.67 -30.99 -13.93
N TRP A 672 -14.38 -29.91 -14.23
CA TRP A 672 -15.74 -29.97 -14.79
C TRP A 672 -15.67 -29.93 -16.31
N THR A 673 -16.54 -30.66 -17.00
CA THR A 673 -16.61 -30.66 -18.46
C THR A 673 -18.00 -30.29 -18.94
N ALA A 674 -18.07 -29.58 -20.07
CA ALA A 674 -19.32 -29.25 -20.73
C ALA A 674 -19.15 -29.25 -22.25
N THR A 675 -19.98 -30.02 -22.95
CA THR A 675 -20.08 -29.96 -24.41
C THR A 675 -21.10 -28.89 -24.79
N VAL A 676 -20.67 -27.92 -25.60
CA VAL A 676 -21.46 -26.78 -26.06
C VAL A 676 -21.61 -26.85 -27.57
N GLU A 677 -22.85 -26.86 -28.04
CA GLU A 677 -23.18 -26.89 -29.47
C GLU A 677 -22.67 -25.62 -30.19
N ALA A 678 -22.50 -25.74 -31.51
CA ALA A 678 -22.06 -24.62 -32.35
C ALA A 678 -23.01 -23.41 -32.22
N GLY A 679 -22.43 -22.23 -31.99
CA GLY A 679 -23.17 -20.98 -31.80
C GLY A 679 -23.91 -20.85 -30.47
N GLN A 680 -23.73 -21.80 -29.54
CA GLN A 680 -24.37 -21.78 -28.22
C GLN A 680 -23.41 -21.33 -27.11
N VAL A 681 -23.99 -21.03 -25.96
CA VAL A 681 -23.27 -20.70 -24.72
C VAL A 681 -23.62 -21.74 -23.67
N GLY A 682 -22.63 -22.49 -23.20
CA GLY A 682 -22.76 -23.33 -22.02
C GLY A 682 -22.59 -22.52 -20.75
N GLU A 683 -23.17 -22.97 -19.65
CA GLU A 683 -23.02 -22.31 -18.34
C GLU A 683 -22.64 -23.33 -17.28
N LEU A 684 -21.61 -23.00 -16.50
CA LEU A 684 -21.25 -23.67 -15.26
C LEU A 684 -21.29 -22.65 -14.14
N SER A 685 -21.64 -23.08 -12.92
CA SER A 685 -21.58 -22.21 -11.76
C SER A 685 -21.36 -23.02 -10.49
N TRP A 686 -20.67 -22.42 -9.52
CA TRP A 686 -20.41 -23.02 -8.22
C TRP A 686 -20.23 -21.97 -7.13
N PRO A 687 -20.54 -22.32 -5.87
CA PRO A 687 -20.35 -21.42 -4.74
C PRO A 687 -18.87 -21.21 -4.40
N ILE A 688 -18.56 -20.04 -3.84
CA ILE A 688 -17.22 -19.61 -3.43
C ILE A 688 -17.18 -19.20 -1.95
N THR A 689 -18.23 -19.49 -1.17
CA THR A 689 -18.30 -19.12 0.25
C THR A 689 -17.22 -19.80 1.09
N ASP A 690 -16.98 -21.09 0.88
CA ASP A 690 -16.04 -21.91 1.67
C ASP A 690 -14.58 -21.49 1.50
N SER A 691 -14.26 -20.79 0.41
CA SER A 691 -12.94 -20.23 0.14
C SER A 691 -12.81 -18.76 0.57
N GLY A 692 -13.82 -18.18 1.22
CA GLY A 692 -13.81 -16.76 1.55
C GLY A 692 -13.98 -15.86 0.32
N GLN A 693 -14.79 -16.30 -0.64
CA GLN A 693 -15.09 -15.64 -1.92
C GLN A 693 -13.96 -15.73 -2.97
N TRP A 694 -12.95 -16.58 -2.74
CA TRP A 694 -11.84 -16.78 -3.67
C TRP A 694 -12.14 -17.86 -4.72
N TYR A 695 -11.68 -17.66 -5.95
CA TYR A 695 -11.77 -18.63 -7.03
C TYR A 695 -10.45 -18.68 -7.82
N ASP A 696 -10.13 -19.84 -8.37
CA ASP A 696 -9.05 -20.03 -9.34
C ASP A 696 -9.30 -21.27 -10.19
N PHE A 697 -9.43 -21.09 -11.50
CA PHE A 697 -9.64 -22.17 -12.45
C PHE A 697 -9.02 -21.85 -13.82
N ALA A 698 -8.64 -22.90 -14.53
CA ALA A 698 -8.19 -22.85 -15.91
C ALA A 698 -9.21 -23.51 -16.84
N VAL A 699 -9.35 -23.01 -18.07
CA VAL A 699 -10.26 -23.53 -19.08
C VAL A 699 -9.50 -23.85 -20.35
N SER A 700 -9.71 -25.07 -20.85
CA SER A 700 -9.25 -25.55 -22.16
C SER A 700 -10.43 -26.01 -23.02
N CYS A 701 -10.22 -26.12 -24.33
CA CYS A 701 -11.25 -26.53 -25.29
C CYS A 701 -10.70 -27.62 -26.23
N ASP A 702 -11.48 -28.67 -26.46
CA ASP A 702 -11.13 -29.69 -27.44
C ASP A 702 -11.02 -29.12 -28.87
N GLY A 703 -10.19 -29.74 -29.70
CA GLY A 703 -9.95 -29.27 -31.07
C GLY A 703 -9.25 -27.90 -31.19
N TYR A 704 -8.84 -27.28 -30.07
CA TYR A 704 -8.01 -26.09 -30.06
C TYR A 704 -6.97 -26.15 -28.94
N ALA A 705 -5.91 -26.95 -29.15
CA ALA A 705 -4.91 -27.28 -28.13
C ALA A 705 -4.22 -26.06 -27.49
N ALA A 706 -4.02 -24.98 -28.26
CA ALA A 706 -3.38 -23.75 -27.76
C ALA A 706 -4.31 -22.90 -26.88
N PHE A 707 -5.64 -23.11 -26.91
CA PHE A 707 -6.58 -22.30 -26.15
C PHE A 707 -6.47 -22.59 -24.66
N GLN A 708 -5.96 -21.61 -23.92
CA GLN A 708 -5.89 -21.63 -22.47
C GLN A 708 -6.41 -20.31 -21.93
N ARG A 709 -7.27 -20.41 -20.91
CA ARG A 709 -7.75 -19.27 -20.14
C ARG A 709 -7.59 -19.57 -18.67
N ARG A 710 -7.08 -18.63 -17.86
CA ARG A 710 -7.08 -18.76 -16.40
C ARG A 710 -7.79 -17.59 -15.77
N PHE A 711 -8.57 -17.85 -14.73
CA PHE A 711 -9.34 -16.85 -13.99
C PHE A 711 -9.15 -17.06 -12.50
N ALA A 712 -8.54 -16.09 -11.82
CA ALA A 712 -8.37 -16.11 -10.38
C ALA A 712 -8.68 -14.74 -9.73
N GLY A 713 -9.08 -14.77 -8.47
CA GLY A 713 -9.28 -13.58 -7.65
C GLY A 713 -10.33 -13.79 -6.58
N ARG A 714 -10.76 -12.67 -5.97
CA ARG A 714 -11.86 -12.64 -4.99
C ARG A 714 -13.07 -11.92 -5.57
N MET A 715 -14.25 -12.48 -5.39
CA MET A 715 -15.50 -11.75 -5.63
C MET A 715 -15.75 -10.84 -4.44
N GLU A 716 -15.77 -9.52 -4.64
CA GLU A 716 -16.14 -8.60 -3.57
C GLU A 716 -17.67 -8.57 -3.43
N THR A 717 -18.17 -8.78 -2.22
CA THR A 717 -19.62 -8.78 -1.91
C THR A 717 -20.04 -7.55 -1.09
N GLY A 718 -19.12 -6.61 -0.86
CA GLY A 718 -19.29 -5.51 0.09
C GLY A 718 -19.21 -5.94 1.56
N LYS A 719 -18.82 -7.19 1.83
CA LYS A 719 -18.64 -7.74 3.18
C LYS A 719 -17.18 -8.12 3.41
N ASP A 720 -16.74 -7.95 4.65
CA ASP A 720 -15.46 -8.45 5.14
C ASP A 720 -15.35 -9.98 4.93
N ALA A 721 -14.14 -10.45 4.63
CA ALA A 721 -13.85 -11.83 4.29
C ALA A 721 -12.46 -12.25 4.85
N VAL A 722 -11.72 -13.07 4.10
CA VAL A 722 -10.35 -13.48 4.42
C VAL A 722 -9.39 -13.19 3.27
N SER A 723 -8.10 -13.05 3.58
CA SER A 723 -7.02 -13.03 2.59
C SER A 723 -6.97 -14.36 1.82
N ASP A 724 -6.27 -14.40 0.68
CA ASP A 724 -6.12 -15.58 -0.18
C ASP A 724 -5.72 -16.84 0.64
N PRO A 725 -6.58 -17.88 0.74
CA PRO A 725 -6.28 -19.10 1.49
C PRO A 725 -5.17 -19.99 0.90
N ALA A 726 -4.84 -19.79 -0.37
CA ALA A 726 -3.83 -20.54 -1.09
C ALA A 726 -2.51 -19.78 -1.26
N MET A 727 -2.39 -18.61 -0.63
CA MET A 727 -1.14 -17.86 -0.52
C MET A 727 -0.06 -18.69 0.17
N GLY A 728 1.14 -18.70 -0.40
CA GLY A 728 2.25 -19.54 0.06
C GLY A 728 2.13 -21.02 -0.30
N GLN A 729 1.08 -21.44 -1.01
CA GLN A 729 1.00 -22.78 -1.60
C GLN A 729 1.67 -22.80 -2.98
N LEU A 730 2.29 -23.92 -3.34
CA LEU A 730 2.79 -24.11 -4.70
C LEU A 730 1.60 -24.07 -5.67
N ASP A 731 1.77 -23.34 -6.77
CA ASP A 731 0.77 -23.32 -7.83
C ASP A 731 0.75 -24.69 -8.52
N ALA A 732 -0.44 -25.29 -8.64
CA ALA A 732 -0.65 -26.67 -9.06
C ALA A 732 -0.65 -26.85 -10.58
#